data_AF-A0A0T7SC76-F1
#
_entry.id   AF-A0A0T7SC76-F1
#
_cell.length_a   1.000
_cell.length_b   1.000
_cell.length_c   1.000
_cell.angle_alpha   90.00
_cell.angle_beta   90.00
_cell.angle_gamma   90.00
#
_symmetry.space_group_name_H-M   'P 1'
#
loop_
_entity.id
_entity.type
_entity.pdbx_description
1 polymer ?
#
loop_
_entity_poly.entity_id
_entity_poly.type
_entity_poly.pdbx_seq_one_letter_code
_entity_poly.pdbx_strand_id
1 'polypeptide(L)'
;MTNNSELSAEIVNLTKLRDKLLDLRANSPKIKLYLRKDLTWDLSEIDELALTNNINFSLGLASELNLLLKGEKEIIFLDLSPLLRSLEKAEEKEKIRKKVKQLWGNSQRIYLEKGVNSLWLGLFFCRGYLFENYVINAPLFFFPAKISKNGLGITVEKDKKINYTLLYFFKKIFKLEEDSFRKCREKLENNSQDSLKHFLLDTQQTLRELLQNHTSIKLSDLASTDVTTSALTLLGTSFASDELKLESFLYLTRSNKTEKFKEDELEISFNAVLTIDREVNLSLFNDFEQMIEKCTNDNLQNYPSSGLDLLTNKEEKDDYTNTGSFSTSSKHVNERKKIYIPFDSDPSQSHILKKVLYEFHKNVLCIDGPPGTGKTQLICNLISNCLIYNQKVAVVCEKDVALQVIHDKLNKIGIKQSAIKINELGQTINVYRHIVEVEEMSRKSRMSYHANHEYEAKMTDLEERNTLCLEKLRDYHKIQKDFHAKRGILLGKVYVETKSTKRTSELISLIKWVENEEQSDKLKSNLEDYVGKLKQVIQKQKEICLDLKHLFLSYNQLNFAFIPLNESYLNDIIYSLLQELRGMGNSKLLSQIFRIKLVWESRKKIAAVHLLERKRNEFIFLSQRPDLKILFFFLDIKSLDEFWQKCSQETFLLSLQKFVNTNFSAVGSLSYLVNSLDKNTQEIVRFLLEKVFNFQEFDWLEDYPKIVEQTVYLNWISLLEEKGNVQHWGFLELNRIHREMKTINEEKKRITQEILKVKQQINHQSLSVNGTLIQLVKRKRNIPRLRKLLPELLNCFPVWLMTPEVMSSVAEFGRPSFDLLVFDESSQITLESSIPLLVRAKKCLIIGDEKQLPPTNFFKLLLDEDEELAFEEEEEEEKIIGQTVKTINLQPDDLRNNFSLLNWAKKYVNPNQKETLLYHYRSKYPELIDFSNQAFYHGVLQVVRDNEDRKNYSPIEFIKIKGKWINNQNDVEARYIVDELLEKRLLGTEKSLGIVTFNKKQRQLLESRDEIIEKWKTKNNLFIKNLEEVQGDERDIIIFSIGYAPNEEGRFLHFFGPLSKEGGENRLNVAISRAKEKVIVVSSILPSELNVANSKNIGPKLLKEYLEYAWSCQGKDWVKQQQILAEKIPMIINTSYSKDKKADKFDSPFEEEVYQELVKLGFEVETQVGSFGYRIDLAVRNSQNNSYVLGIECDGWAYHHRSEDVERDEYRQNILENKGWNIIRICSRDWWGDNNKKRTIDWIKKEIEKNC
;
A
#
# COMPACT_ATOMS: atom_id res chain seq x y z
N MET A 1 51.77 19.82 9.33
CA MET A 1 52.02 19.37 7.94
C MET A 1 52.09 17.86 8.01
N THR A 2 51.21 17.03 7.47
CA THR A 2 50.19 17.12 6.42
C THR A 2 49.10 16.11 6.81
N ASN A 3 47.82 16.50 6.95
CA ASN A 3 46.68 15.56 7.02
C ASN A 3 45.31 16.27 6.88
N ASN A 4 45.25 17.41 6.18
CA ASN A 4 43.98 18.00 5.74
C ASN A 4 43.95 17.92 4.22
N SER A 5 43.25 16.94 3.62
CA SER A 5 42.77 17.09 2.23
C SER A 5 41.84 15.99 1.68
N GLU A 6 41.21 15.13 2.49
CA GLU A 6 40.05 14.37 1.99
C GLU A 6 38.94 14.45 3.04
N LEU A 7 37.98 15.35 2.82
CA LEU A 7 36.68 15.31 3.49
C LEU A 7 36.13 13.88 3.31
N SER A 8 35.71 13.23 4.40
CA SER A 8 35.06 11.93 4.28
C SER A 8 33.89 12.05 3.27
N ALA A 9 33.70 11.04 2.42
CA ALA A 9 32.65 11.05 1.38
C ALA A 9 31.25 11.39 1.95
N GLU A 10 31.05 11.08 3.23
CA GLU A 10 29.93 11.44 4.09
C GLU A 10 29.67 12.94 4.17
N ILE A 11 30.68 13.72 4.54
CA ILE A 11 30.59 15.17 4.66
C ILE A 11 30.35 15.78 3.28
N VAL A 12 30.99 15.24 2.23
CA VAL A 12 30.80 15.69 0.85
C VAL A 12 29.33 15.53 0.42
N ASN A 13 28.71 14.37 0.68
CA ASN A 13 27.33 14.11 0.27
C ASN A 13 26.30 14.92 1.08
N LEU A 14 26.51 15.11 2.39
CA LEU A 14 25.68 16.00 3.21
C LEU A 14 25.82 17.47 2.79
N THR A 15 27.03 17.89 2.43
CA THR A 15 27.31 19.23 1.89
C THR A 15 26.59 19.43 0.55
N LYS A 16 26.59 18.43 -0.34
CA LYS A 16 25.83 18.47 -1.60
C LYS A 16 24.32 18.62 -1.37
N LEU A 17 23.73 17.88 -0.40
CA LEU A 17 22.31 18.02 -0.05
C LEU A 17 21.98 19.38 0.57
N ARG A 18 22.84 19.89 1.46
CA ARG A 18 22.74 21.25 2.00
C ARG A 18 22.71 22.28 0.87
N ASP A 19 23.62 22.16 -0.10
CA ASP A 19 23.75 23.13 -1.20
C ASP A 19 22.55 23.10 -2.16
N LYS A 20 21.87 21.95 -2.29
CA LYS A 20 20.60 21.86 -3.01
C LYS A 20 19.49 22.73 -2.42
N LEU A 21 19.43 22.92 -1.09
CA LEU A 21 18.41 23.77 -0.45
C LEU A 21 18.50 25.23 -0.90
N LEU A 22 19.72 25.70 -1.16
CA LEU A 22 19.97 27.06 -1.64
C LEU A 22 19.84 27.16 -3.16
N ASP A 23 19.89 26.04 -3.89
CA ASP A 23 19.80 25.99 -5.35
C ASP A 23 20.77 26.99 -6.02
N LEU A 24 22.04 26.98 -5.59
CA LEU A 24 23.12 27.89 -5.99
C LEU A 24 23.57 27.75 -7.46
N ARG A 25 22.65 27.42 -8.38
CA ARG A 25 22.87 27.40 -9.83
C ARG A 25 22.72 28.82 -10.39
N ALA A 26 23.43 29.10 -11.47
CA ALA A 26 23.64 30.43 -12.05
C ALA A 26 22.38 31.27 -12.34
N ASN A 27 21.25 30.58 -12.55
CA ASN A 27 19.98 31.15 -12.98
C ASN A 27 18.80 30.86 -12.05
N SER A 28 19.02 30.42 -10.80
CA SER A 28 17.90 30.12 -9.90
C SER A 28 17.23 31.40 -9.35
N PRO A 29 15.94 31.66 -9.64
CA PRO A 29 15.21 32.78 -9.04
C PRO A 29 14.88 32.59 -7.56
N LYS A 30 15.29 31.47 -6.92
CA LYS A 30 15.28 31.29 -5.46
C LYS A 30 16.38 32.10 -4.78
N ILE A 31 17.52 32.33 -5.45
CA ILE A 31 18.58 33.20 -4.93
C ILE A 31 18.39 34.59 -5.48
N LYS A 32 17.95 35.49 -4.61
CA LYS A 32 17.89 36.92 -4.91
C LYS A 32 19.01 37.62 -4.16
N LEU A 33 20.15 37.77 -4.83
CA LEU A 33 21.22 38.66 -4.37
C LEU A 33 20.93 40.12 -4.73
N TYR A 34 19.68 40.47 -5.01
CA TYR A 34 19.26 41.83 -5.28
C TYR A 34 17.89 42.08 -4.65
N LEU A 35 17.68 43.31 -4.21
CA LEU A 35 16.43 43.71 -3.60
C LEU A 35 15.35 44.02 -4.65
N ARG A 36 14.11 43.62 -4.36
CA ARG A 36 12.94 43.88 -5.22
C ARG A 36 12.48 45.33 -5.07
N LYS A 37 12.53 46.11 -6.16
CA LYS A 37 12.13 47.53 -6.19
C LYS A 37 10.72 47.83 -5.64
N ASP A 38 9.79 46.89 -5.80
CA ASP A 38 8.41 47.03 -5.29
C ASP A 38 8.29 46.79 -3.77
N LEU A 39 9.29 46.18 -3.14
CA LEU A 39 9.33 45.86 -1.71
C LEU A 39 10.41 46.62 -0.94
N THR A 40 11.06 47.59 -1.57
CA THR A 40 12.14 48.38 -0.99
C THR A 40 11.91 49.87 -1.03
N TRP A 41 12.53 50.59 -0.12
CA TRP A 41 12.61 52.05 -0.12
C TRP A 41 14.00 52.49 0.30
N ASP A 42 14.67 53.20 -0.61
CA ASP A 42 15.98 53.79 -0.38
C ASP A 42 15.83 55.06 0.47
N LEU A 43 16.51 55.10 1.62
CA LEU A 43 16.45 56.24 2.54
C LEU A 43 17.29 57.43 2.05
N SER A 44 18.16 57.28 1.04
CA SER A 44 18.83 58.42 0.42
C SER A 44 17.85 59.35 -0.32
N GLU A 45 16.75 58.80 -0.87
CA GLU A 45 15.66 59.61 -1.48
C GLU A 45 15.05 60.58 -0.46
N ILE A 46 15.04 60.18 0.81
CA ILE A 46 14.58 61.02 1.92
C ILE A 46 15.62 62.09 2.25
N ASP A 47 16.90 61.74 2.22
CA ASP A 47 18.01 62.66 2.48
C ASP A 47 18.12 63.76 1.41
N GLU A 48 17.96 63.43 0.13
CA GLU A 48 17.93 64.42 -0.96
C GLU A 48 16.77 65.43 -0.80
N LEU A 49 15.60 64.95 -0.42
CA LEU A 49 14.43 65.77 -0.12
C LEU A 49 14.58 66.57 1.18
N ALA A 50 15.34 66.08 2.15
CA ALA A 50 15.60 66.78 3.40
C ALA A 50 16.62 67.90 3.23
N LEU A 51 17.70 67.64 2.48
CA LEU A 51 18.79 68.58 2.20
C LEU A 51 18.29 69.81 1.42
N THR A 52 17.38 69.61 0.46
CA THR A 52 16.72 70.72 -0.27
C THR A 52 15.87 71.62 0.64
N ASN A 53 15.55 71.17 1.86
CA ASN A 53 14.77 71.89 2.86
C ASN A 53 15.56 72.19 4.15
N ASN A 54 16.91 72.24 4.09
CA ASN A 54 17.82 72.50 5.22
C ASN A 54 17.72 71.52 6.40
N ILE A 55 17.26 70.28 6.18
CA ILE A 55 17.25 69.22 7.19
C ILE A 55 18.31 68.19 6.82
N ASN A 56 19.30 67.98 7.69
CA ASN A 56 20.37 67.00 7.45
C ASN A 56 19.96 65.61 8.01
N PHE A 57 19.20 64.86 7.23
CA PHE A 57 18.63 63.58 7.64
C PHE A 57 19.69 62.48 7.79
N SER A 58 20.68 62.42 6.90
CA SER A 58 21.81 61.48 6.96
C SER A 58 22.63 61.64 8.24
N LEU A 59 22.89 62.86 8.68
CA LEU A 59 23.63 63.13 9.93
C LEU A 59 22.84 62.71 11.18
N GLY A 60 21.51 62.89 11.16
CA GLY A 60 20.61 62.36 12.18
C GLY A 60 20.55 60.83 12.20
N LEU A 61 20.45 60.19 11.03
CA LEU A 61 20.45 58.74 10.91
C LEU A 61 21.78 58.13 11.35
N ALA A 62 22.91 58.73 10.95
CA ALA A 62 24.24 58.26 11.30
C ALA A 62 24.50 58.35 12.82
N SER A 63 24.09 59.45 13.47
CA SER A 63 24.22 59.58 14.92
C SER A 63 23.35 58.58 15.68
N GLU A 64 22.11 58.34 15.27
CA GLU A 64 21.24 57.32 15.86
C GLU A 64 21.78 55.90 15.64
N LEU A 65 22.24 55.57 14.42
CA LEU A 65 22.85 54.27 14.12
C LEU A 65 24.15 54.04 14.90
N ASN A 66 24.97 55.07 15.13
CA ASN A 66 26.15 54.98 15.99
C ASN A 66 25.77 54.55 17.42
N LEU A 67 24.72 55.15 17.99
CA LEU A 67 24.23 54.78 19.33
C LEU A 67 23.67 53.35 19.36
N LEU A 68 23.01 52.92 18.28
CA LEU A 68 22.50 51.55 18.12
C LEU A 68 23.65 50.52 18.06
N LEU A 69 24.71 50.81 17.29
CA LEU A 69 25.88 49.93 17.13
C LEU A 69 26.73 49.85 18.40
N LYS A 70 26.91 50.96 19.13
CA LYS A 70 27.55 50.98 20.46
C LYS A 70 26.74 50.23 21.51
N GLY A 71 25.45 49.99 21.25
CA GLY A 71 24.55 49.38 22.21
C GLY A 71 24.06 50.31 23.32
N GLU A 72 24.28 51.61 23.18
CA GLU A 72 23.76 52.65 24.08
C GLU A 72 22.25 52.86 23.89
N LYS A 73 21.71 52.48 22.72
CA LYS A 73 20.28 52.39 22.44
C LYS A 73 19.90 50.99 21.93
N GLU A 74 18.79 50.45 22.43
CA GLU A 74 18.22 49.20 21.90
C GLU A 74 17.33 49.43 20.67
N ILE A 75 16.73 50.62 20.57
CA ILE A 75 15.80 51.00 19.52
C ILE A 75 16.08 52.46 19.13
N ILE A 76 16.17 52.73 17.83
CA ILE A 76 16.20 54.09 17.28
C ILE A 76 14.85 54.43 16.65
N PHE A 77 14.45 55.69 16.73
CA PHE A 77 13.20 56.19 16.15
C PHE A 77 13.50 57.34 15.19
N LEU A 78 13.16 57.13 13.92
CA LEU A 78 13.28 58.12 12.86
C LEU A 78 11.92 58.75 12.62
N ASP A 79 11.75 60.00 13.02
CA ASP A 79 10.52 60.77 12.81
C ASP A 79 10.56 61.48 11.44
N LEU A 80 9.62 61.14 10.56
CA LEU A 80 9.43 61.76 9.25
C LEU A 80 8.51 62.98 9.30
N SER A 81 7.88 63.27 10.46
CA SER A 81 6.97 64.41 10.61
C SER A 81 7.60 65.77 10.31
N PRO A 82 8.84 66.08 10.74
CA PRO A 82 9.49 67.35 10.43
C PRO A 82 9.70 67.56 8.92
N LEU A 83 10.12 66.51 8.22
CA LEU A 83 10.32 66.52 6.77
C LEU A 83 8.99 66.71 6.01
N LEU A 84 7.95 65.99 6.41
CA LEU A 84 6.63 66.12 5.77
C LEU A 84 5.99 67.50 6.00
N ARG A 85 6.39 68.22 7.05
CA ARG A 85 5.99 69.61 7.29
C ARG A 85 6.79 70.60 6.44
N SER A 86 8.09 70.36 6.24
CA SER A 86 8.96 71.27 5.48
C SER A 86 8.79 71.19 3.97
N LEU A 87 8.34 70.06 3.41
CA LEU A 87 8.08 69.94 1.97
C LEU A 87 6.97 70.91 1.52
N GLU A 88 7.22 71.70 0.46
CA GLU A 88 6.22 72.64 -0.07
C GLU A 88 5.28 71.98 -1.10
N LYS A 89 5.80 71.05 -1.92
CA LYS A 89 5.04 70.42 -3.01
C LYS A 89 4.14 69.28 -2.53
N ALA A 90 2.87 69.33 -2.93
CA ALA A 90 1.88 68.29 -2.58
C ALA A 90 2.23 66.91 -3.18
N GLU A 91 2.82 66.88 -4.39
CA GLU A 91 3.20 65.65 -5.09
C GLU A 91 4.29 64.86 -4.34
N GLU A 92 5.29 65.55 -3.79
CA GLU A 92 6.39 64.95 -3.02
C GLU A 92 5.88 64.33 -1.71
N LYS A 93 4.96 65.02 -1.00
CA LYS A 93 4.28 64.49 0.20
C LYS A 93 3.50 63.22 -0.10
N GLU A 94 2.77 63.20 -1.23
CA GLU A 94 1.95 62.06 -1.62
C GLU A 94 2.82 60.85 -2.04
N LYS A 95 3.97 61.10 -2.69
CA LYS A 95 4.95 60.05 -3.05
C LYS A 95 5.47 59.32 -1.80
N ILE A 96 5.88 60.06 -0.77
CA ILE A 96 6.35 59.50 0.50
C ILE A 96 5.23 58.71 1.19
N ARG A 97 4.02 59.29 1.31
CA ARG A 97 2.87 58.62 1.94
C ARG A 97 2.48 57.33 1.25
N LYS A 98 2.47 57.29 -0.09
CA LYS A 98 2.20 56.07 -0.87
C LYS A 98 3.23 54.98 -0.57
N LYS A 99 4.52 55.33 -0.52
CA LYS A 99 5.59 54.36 -0.27
C LYS A 99 5.55 53.79 1.15
N VAL A 100 5.34 54.65 2.15
CA VAL A 100 5.10 54.24 3.54
C VAL A 100 3.90 53.30 3.62
N LYS A 101 2.76 53.68 3.02
CA LYS A 101 1.53 52.88 3.05
C LYS A 101 1.71 51.52 2.36
N GLN A 102 2.47 51.48 1.27
CA GLN A 102 2.80 50.24 0.57
C GLN A 102 3.67 49.31 1.42
N LEU A 103 4.78 49.82 1.98
CA LEU A 103 5.66 49.01 2.82
C LEU A 103 4.98 48.58 4.12
N TRP A 104 4.27 49.49 4.79
CA TRP A 104 3.49 49.17 5.97
C TRP A 104 2.37 48.17 5.65
N GLY A 105 1.64 48.35 4.55
CA GLY A 105 0.59 47.44 4.12
C GLY A 105 1.14 46.04 3.82
N ASN A 106 2.25 45.95 3.11
CA ASN A 106 2.91 44.68 2.82
C ASN A 106 3.52 44.04 4.08
N SER A 107 4.15 44.82 4.95
CA SER A 107 4.73 44.31 6.20
C SER A 107 3.64 43.89 7.19
N GLN A 108 2.51 44.60 7.25
CA GLN A 108 1.34 44.22 8.05
C GLN A 108 0.64 43.01 7.46
N ARG A 109 0.47 42.94 6.14
CA ARG A 109 -0.05 41.76 5.46
C ARG A 109 0.82 40.55 5.76
N ILE A 110 2.14 40.68 5.64
CA ILE A 110 3.08 39.62 6.01
C ILE A 110 3.13 39.42 7.52
N TYR A 111 2.88 40.40 8.38
CA TYR A 111 2.80 40.15 9.83
C TYR A 111 1.48 39.46 10.23
N LEU A 112 0.38 39.75 9.52
CA LEU A 112 -0.94 39.13 9.71
C LEU A 112 -0.99 37.73 9.10
N GLU A 113 -0.40 37.56 7.92
CA GLU A 113 -0.23 36.28 7.24
C GLU A 113 0.87 35.48 7.90
N LYS A 114 1.94 36.17 8.38
CA LYS A 114 3.21 35.60 8.85
C LYS A 114 3.58 35.57 10.33
N GLY A 115 2.96 36.37 11.18
CA GLY A 115 3.35 36.52 12.58
C GLY A 115 4.78 37.00 12.81
N VAL A 116 5.54 37.29 11.74
CA VAL A 116 6.94 37.69 11.75
C VAL A 116 7.02 39.11 11.17
N ASN A 117 7.82 39.97 11.81
CA ASN A 117 8.17 41.26 11.23
C ASN A 117 9.09 40.99 10.05
N SER A 118 8.60 41.29 8.85
CA SER A 118 9.34 41.07 7.61
C SER A 118 10.03 42.33 7.10
N LEU A 119 9.84 43.47 7.78
CA LEU A 119 10.48 44.73 7.42
C LEU A 119 11.84 44.84 8.11
N TRP A 120 12.86 45.11 7.31
CA TRP A 120 14.24 45.22 7.74
C TRP A 120 14.85 46.50 7.17
N LEU A 121 15.78 47.10 7.92
CA LEU A 121 16.74 48.04 7.39
C LEU A 121 17.98 47.26 6.93
N GLY A 122 18.14 47.15 5.62
CA GLY A 122 19.36 46.64 5.01
C GLY A 122 20.47 47.70 5.09
N LEU A 123 21.61 47.31 5.64
CA LEU A 123 22.81 48.13 5.74
C LEU A 123 24.02 47.42 5.13
N PHE A 124 24.94 48.22 4.60
CA PHE A 124 26.19 47.81 3.95
C PHE A 124 25.96 46.88 2.77
N PHE A 125 25.90 47.43 1.57
CA PHE A 125 25.59 46.67 0.37
C PHE A 125 26.86 46.21 -0.32
N CYS A 126 26.89 44.91 -0.64
CA CYS A 126 27.83 44.41 -1.62
C CYS A 126 27.15 44.46 -2.99
N ARG A 127 27.77 45.17 -3.94
CA ARG A 127 27.25 45.36 -5.29
C ARG A 127 28.33 45.16 -6.34
N GLY A 128 27.96 44.59 -7.48
CA GLY A 128 28.88 44.40 -8.60
C GLY A 128 28.49 43.24 -9.50
N TYR A 129 29.38 42.93 -10.44
CA TYR A 129 29.21 41.84 -11.39
C TYR A 129 30.37 40.85 -11.24
N LEU A 130 30.06 39.56 -11.16
CA LEU A 130 31.06 38.49 -11.26
C LEU A 130 30.98 37.82 -12.64
N PHE A 131 31.93 36.94 -12.95
CA PHE A 131 31.95 36.06 -14.12
C PHE A 131 30.58 35.44 -14.45
N GLU A 132 30.33 35.05 -15.70
CA GLU A 132 29.05 34.42 -16.12
C GLU A 132 27.77 35.29 -15.92
N ASN A 133 27.89 36.62 -15.85
CA ASN A 133 26.76 37.56 -15.67
C ASN A 133 26.04 37.48 -14.31
N TYR A 134 26.71 37.03 -13.23
CA TYR A 134 26.15 37.17 -11.88
C TYR A 134 26.02 38.63 -11.49
N VAL A 135 24.85 39.00 -10.96
CA VAL A 135 24.58 40.35 -10.44
C VAL A 135 24.40 40.27 -8.93
N ILE A 136 25.28 40.96 -8.21
CA ILE A 136 25.20 41.09 -6.76
C ILE A 136 24.78 42.51 -6.43
N ASN A 137 23.78 42.66 -5.58
CA ASN A 137 23.30 43.93 -5.06
C ASN A 137 22.50 43.70 -3.77
N ALA A 138 23.16 43.13 -2.77
CA ALA A 138 22.52 42.63 -1.55
C ALA A 138 23.10 43.31 -0.30
N PRO A 139 22.27 43.58 0.73
CA PRO A 139 22.77 44.06 2.01
C PRO A 139 23.54 42.94 2.70
N LEU A 140 24.56 43.30 3.46
CA LEU A 140 25.31 42.39 4.33
C LEU A 140 24.60 42.20 5.66
N PHE A 141 23.97 43.26 6.18
CA PHE A 141 23.26 43.25 7.46
C PHE A 141 21.81 43.68 7.33
N PHE A 142 20.93 43.04 8.08
CA PHE A 142 19.53 43.36 8.23
C PHE A 142 19.23 43.72 9.68
N PHE A 143 18.71 44.92 9.93
CA PHE A 143 18.26 45.35 11.25
C PHE A 143 16.73 45.36 11.29
N PRO A 144 16.07 44.77 12.30
CA PRO A 144 14.62 44.72 12.35
C PRO A 144 14.02 46.12 12.34
N ALA A 145 13.02 46.36 11.49
CA ALA A 145 12.39 47.67 11.36
C ALA A 145 10.86 47.60 11.48
N LYS A 146 10.24 48.67 11.99
CA LYS A 146 8.77 48.81 12.01
C LYS A 146 8.37 50.23 11.61
N ILE A 147 7.24 50.32 10.92
CA ILE A 147 6.59 51.60 10.60
C ILE A 147 5.45 51.81 11.59
N SER A 148 5.38 52.99 12.19
CA SER A 148 4.35 53.39 13.14
C SER A 148 2.95 53.40 12.50
N LYS A 149 1.89 53.27 13.32
CA LYS A 149 0.49 53.24 12.84
C LYS A 149 0.06 54.50 12.07
N ASN A 150 0.66 55.65 12.36
CA ASN A 150 0.41 56.90 11.65
C ASN A 150 1.26 57.03 10.37
N GLY A 151 2.18 56.10 10.09
CA GLY A 151 3.06 56.13 8.91
C GLY A 151 4.16 57.19 8.96
N LEU A 152 4.34 57.84 10.12
CA LEU A 152 5.26 58.98 10.26
C LEU A 152 6.56 58.64 10.98
N GLY A 153 6.71 57.42 11.51
CA GLY A 153 7.88 57.02 12.27
C GLY A 153 8.38 55.64 11.85
N ILE A 154 9.70 55.51 11.74
CA ILE A 154 10.39 54.24 11.49
C ILE A 154 11.19 53.90 12.74
N THR A 155 10.91 52.77 13.39
CA THR A 155 11.73 52.24 14.49
C THR A 155 12.65 51.16 13.98
N VAL A 156 13.92 51.17 14.37
CA VAL A 156 14.89 50.12 14.06
C VAL A 156 15.50 49.56 15.35
N GLU A 157 15.58 48.24 15.45
CA GLU A 157 16.04 47.50 16.63
C GLU A 157 17.51 47.06 16.47
N LYS A 158 18.22 46.87 17.59
CA LYS A 158 19.66 46.55 17.64
C LYS A 158 20.02 45.15 17.13
N ASP A 159 19.10 44.19 17.24
CA ASP A 159 19.34 42.76 16.97
C ASP A 159 19.49 42.48 15.47
N LYS A 160 20.68 42.80 14.94
CA LYS A 160 21.02 42.63 13.54
C LYS A 160 21.14 41.15 13.14
N LYS A 161 20.89 40.90 11.87
CA LYS A 161 21.07 39.61 11.20
C LYS A 161 22.00 39.78 10.00
N ILE A 162 22.85 38.80 9.73
CA ILE A 162 23.65 38.78 8.49
C ILE A 162 22.83 38.18 7.34
N ASN A 163 23.07 38.69 6.13
CA ASN A 163 22.61 38.07 4.90
C ASN A 163 23.41 36.79 4.59
N TYR A 164 22.97 35.68 5.16
CA TYR A 164 23.60 34.37 4.93
C TYR A 164 23.54 33.92 3.47
N THR A 165 22.48 34.28 2.73
CA THR A 165 22.38 33.94 1.30
C THR A 165 23.56 34.51 0.51
N LEU A 166 23.95 35.76 0.80
CA LEU A 166 25.10 36.40 0.20
C LEU A 166 26.43 35.75 0.62
N LEU A 167 26.62 35.46 1.92
CA LEU A 167 27.84 34.83 2.40
C LEU A 167 28.05 33.42 1.85
N TYR A 168 27.01 32.58 1.86
CA TYR A 168 27.11 31.22 1.33
C TYR A 168 27.23 31.19 -0.20
N PHE A 169 26.69 32.20 -0.89
CA PHE A 169 26.99 32.40 -2.31
C PHE A 169 28.48 32.63 -2.52
N PHE A 170 29.13 33.51 -1.74
CA PHE A 170 30.58 33.70 -1.82
C PHE A 170 31.37 32.44 -1.50
N LYS A 171 30.98 31.70 -0.46
CA LYS A 171 31.58 30.40 -0.12
C LYS A 171 31.62 29.46 -1.32
N LYS A 172 30.50 29.31 -2.02
CA LYS A 172 30.40 28.41 -3.16
C LYS A 172 31.16 28.92 -4.37
N ILE A 173 30.89 30.15 -4.80
CA ILE A 173 31.43 30.71 -6.05
C ILE A 173 32.95 30.80 -5.98
N PHE A 174 33.50 31.13 -4.81
CA PHE A 174 34.94 31.22 -4.61
C PHE A 174 35.55 29.93 -4.05
N LYS A 175 34.76 28.88 -3.82
CA LYS A 175 35.23 27.60 -3.24
C LYS A 175 36.05 27.82 -1.95
N LEU A 176 35.53 28.66 -1.06
CA LEU A 176 36.20 29.05 0.18
C LEU A 176 36.37 27.84 1.11
N GLU A 177 37.53 27.72 1.75
CA GLU A 177 37.77 26.72 2.78
C GLU A 177 36.85 26.93 4.00
N GLU A 178 36.36 25.84 4.59
CA GLU A 178 35.38 25.86 5.68
C GLU A 178 35.85 26.66 6.90
N ASP A 179 37.11 26.47 7.32
CA ASP A 179 37.68 27.15 8.48
C ASP A 179 37.79 28.67 8.27
N SER A 180 38.18 29.08 7.07
CA SER A 180 38.29 30.49 6.68
C SER A 180 36.91 31.16 6.60
N PHE A 181 35.93 30.45 6.02
CA PHE A 181 34.55 30.91 5.97
C PHE A 181 33.92 31.03 7.38
N ARG A 182 34.12 30.04 8.25
CA ARG A 182 33.62 30.03 9.63
C ARG A 182 34.17 31.21 10.43
N LYS A 183 35.49 31.44 10.39
CA LYS A 183 36.12 32.58 11.08
C LYS A 183 35.58 33.92 10.60
N CYS A 184 35.39 34.07 9.28
CA CYS A 184 34.82 35.28 8.70
C CYS A 184 33.37 35.49 9.15
N ARG A 185 32.55 34.45 9.12
CA ARG A 185 31.17 34.48 9.61
C ARG A 185 31.11 34.91 11.08
N GLU A 186 31.90 34.28 11.94
CA GLU A 186 31.94 34.61 13.38
C GLU A 186 32.38 36.06 13.63
N LYS A 187 33.37 36.56 12.87
CA LYS A 187 33.79 37.97 12.91
C LYS A 187 32.64 38.91 12.52
N LEU A 188 31.93 38.62 11.43
CA LEU A 188 30.81 39.46 10.98
C LEU A 188 29.62 39.41 11.96
N GLU A 189 29.33 38.26 12.58
CA GLU A 189 28.21 38.10 13.52
C GLU A 189 28.46 38.91 14.80
N ASN A 190 29.69 38.82 15.31
CA ASN A 190 30.09 39.46 16.56
C ASN A 190 30.65 40.88 16.37
N ASN A 191 30.72 41.39 15.13
CA ASN A 191 31.22 42.72 14.84
C ASN A 191 30.42 43.76 15.65
N SER A 192 31.03 44.34 16.67
CA SER A 192 30.45 45.40 17.49
C SER A 192 31.55 46.43 17.71
N GLN A 193 31.34 47.64 17.18
CA GLN A 193 32.37 48.66 17.08
C GLN A 193 31.84 50.00 17.59
N ASP A 194 32.74 50.83 18.08
CA ASP A 194 32.42 52.11 18.71
C ASP A 194 31.92 53.17 17.73
N SER A 195 32.05 52.97 16.42
CA SER A 195 31.50 53.87 15.41
C SER A 195 31.12 53.14 14.12
N LEU A 196 30.18 53.71 13.37
CA LEU A 196 29.79 53.29 12.02
C LEU A 196 31.00 53.18 11.08
N LYS A 197 31.97 54.09 11.23
CA LYS A 197 33.20 54.09 10.44
C LYS A 197 34.07 52.86 10.75
N HIS A 198 34.25 52.54 12.03
CA HIS A 198 34.99 51.33 12.44
C HIS A 198 34.23 50.06 12.05
N PHE A 199 32.91 50.05 12.20
CA PHE A 199 32.05 48.96 11.76
C PHE A 199 32.19 48.66 10.25
N LEU A 200 32.20 49.72 9.44
CA LEU A 200 32.39 49.65 7.98
C LEU A 200 33.78 49.10 7.62
N LEU A 201 34.84 49.67 8.20
CA LEU A 201 36.22 49.29 7.92
C LEU A 201 36.48 47.83 8.31
N ASP A 202 35.99 47.39 9.47
CA ASP A 202 36.13 46.01 9.94
C ASP A 202 35.34 45.02 9.06
N THR A 203 34.14 45.41 8.61
CA THR A 203 33.34 44.63 7.66
C THR A 203 34.07 44.50 6.31
N GLN A 204 34.60 45.61 5.80
CA GLN A 204 35.37 45.62 4.55
C GLN A 204 36.62 44.76 4.68
N GLN A 205 37.39 44.90 5.76
CA GLN A 205 38.59 44.10 6.00
C GLN A 205 38.25 42.61 6.11
N THR A 206 37.19 42.26 6.85
CA THR A 206 36.76 40.86 7.02
C THR A 206 36.33 40.22 5.69
N LEU A 207 35.58 40.94 4.86
CA LEU A 207 35.22 40.47 3.51
C LEU A 207 36.42 40.47 2.56
N ARG A 208 37.35 41.41 2.72
CA ARG A 208 38.58 41.47 1.94
C ARG A 208 39.48 40.26 2.27
N GLU A 209 39.64 39.91 3.54
CA GLU A 209 40.31 38.67 3.98
C GLU A 209 39.64 37.42 3.38
N LEU A 210 38.31 37.42 3.28
CA LEU A 210 37.55 36.32 2.68
C LEU A 210 37.76 36.20 1.16
N LEU A 211 37.84 37.32 0.46
CA LEU A 211 37.81 37.39 -1.02
C LEU A 211 39.22 37.49 -1.66
N GLN A 212 40.20 38.12 -1.00
CA GLN A 212 41.54 38.39 -1.58
C GLN A 212 42.38 37.16 -1.86
N ASN A 213 42.08 36.01 -1.25
CA ASN A 213 42.76 34.76 -1.58
C ASN A 213 42.38 34.23 -2.97
N HIS A 214 41.42 34.87 -3.65
CA HIS A 214 41.00 34.58 -5.03
C HIS A 214 41.41 35.73 -5.96
N THR A 215 42.42 35.48 -6.79
CA THR A 215 43.22 36.49 -7.51
C THR A 215 42.49 37.32 -8.57
N SER A 216 41.25 36.98 -8.92
CA SER A 216 40.50 37.62 -10.01
C SER A 216 39.58 38.78 -9.56
N ILE A 217 39.30 38.94 -8.27
CA ILE A 217 38.25 39.86 -7.81
C ILE A 217 38.84 41.12 -7.20
N LYS A 218 38.42 42.27 -7.72
CA LYS A 218 38.78 43.57 -7.15
C LYS A 218 37.66 44.06 -6.25
N LEU A 219 37.95 44.17 -4.96
CA LEU A 219 37.10 44.89 -4.01
C LEU A 219 37.51 46.37 -4.05
N SER A 220 36.67 47.26 -4.57
CA SER A 220 36.95 48.70 -4.59
C SER A 220 36.77 49.31 -3.19
N ASP A 221 37.82 49.99 -2.69
CA ASP A 221 37.79 50.66 -1.39
C ASP A 221 36.89 51.92 -1.45
N LEU A 222 36.20 52.23 -0.34
CA LEU A 222 35.38 53.44 -0.16
C LEU A 222 36.26 54.71 -0.01
N ALA A 223 37.18 54.95 -0.95
CA ALA A 223 37.97 56.18 -1.07
C ALA A 223 38.81 56.22 -2.37
N SER A 224 38.17 56.08 -3.53
CA SER A 224 38.80 56.48 -4.80
C SER A 224 37.80 57.21 -5.69
N THR A 225 37.37 58.40 -5.29
CA THR A 225 37.14 59.44 -6.29
C THR A 225 38.50 60.02 -6.64
N ASP A 226 38.99 59.70 -7.83
CA ASP A 226 40.08 60.43 -8.48
C ASP A 226 39.74 61.92 -8.53
N VAL A 227 40.27 62.67 -7.56
CA VAL A 227 40.68 64.05 -7.79
C VAL A 227 42.16 64.07 -7.46
N THR A 228 42.94 64.21 -8.53
CA THR A 228 44.35 64.61 -8.54
C THR A 228 44.75 65.42 -7.32
N THR A 229 45.87 65.03 -6.73
CA THR A 229 46.77 65.62 -5.71
C THR A 229 46.91 67.16 -5.70
N SER A 230 45.80 67.90 -5.67
CA SER A 230 45.75 69.37 -5.77
C SER A 230 44.55 70.02 -5.07
N ALA A 231 43.73 69.26 -4.32
CA ALA A 231 42.68 69.80 -3.46
C ALA A 231 43.00 69.68 -1.94
N LEU A 232 44.15 69.11 -1.58
CA LEU A 232 44.57 68.91 -0.19
C LEU A 232 45.27 70.12 0.46
N THR A 233 45.27 71.29 -0.19
CA THR A 233 45.95 72.50 0.34
C THR A 233 45.06 73.74 0.46
N LEU A 234 43.75 73.66 0.15
CA LEU A 234 42.87 74.84 0.13
C LEU A 234 41.64 74.79 1.05
N LEU A 235 41.50 73.74 1.86
CA LEU A 235 40.50 73.72 2.94
C LEU A 235 41.21 73.33 4.22
N GLY A 236 41.82 74.34 4.84
CA GLY A 236 42.29 74.26 6.22
C GLY A 236 41.11 74.10 7.16
N THR A 237 40.62 72.86 7.32
CA THR A 237 39.90 72.38 8.49
C THR A 237 40.14 70.88 8.58
N SER A 238 40.63 70.45 9.74
CA SER A 238 40.61 69.07 10.22
C SER A 238 39.42 68.27 9.71
N PHE A 239 39.65 67.01 9.30
CA PHE A 239 38.64 65.95 9.25
C PHE A 239 38.09 65.68 10.67
N ALA A 240 37.32 66.63 11.19
CA ALA A 240 36.65 66.62 12.47
C ALA A 240 35.15 66.84 12.22
N SER A 241 34.53 65.91 11.50
CA SER A 241 33.09 65.69 11.57
C SER A 241 32.76 64.29 11.03
N ASP A 242 31.92 63.58 11.77
CA ASP A 242 31.29 62.31 11.42
C ASP A 242 30.29 62.46 10.25
N GLU A 243 30.73 62.97 9.09
CA GLU A 243 29.88 63.18 7.91
C GLU A 243 29.95 61.98 6.95
N LEU A 244 29.34 60.86 7.34
CA LEU A 244 29.01 59.78 6.41
C LEU A 244 27.74 60.15 5.63
N LYS A 245 27.89 60.56 4.38
CA LYS A 245 26.76 60.84 3.47
C LYS A 245 26.14 59.52 2.99
N LEU A 246 24.80 59.44 2.95
CA LEU A 246 24.10 58.30 2.38
C LEU A 246 24.29 58.28 0.86
N GLU A 247 24.78 57.17 0.31
CA GLU A 247 24.83 56.97 -1.14
C GLU A 247 23.44 56.58 -1.68
N SER A 248 23.15 56.99 -2.92
CA SER A 248 21.98 56.54 -3.66
C SER A 248 22.04 55.03 -3.92
N PHE A 249 20.96 54.30 -3.64
CA PHE A 249 20.88 52.88 -3.90
C PHE A 249 20.72 52.60 -5.39
N LEU A 250 21.75 52.01 -6.00
CA LEU A 250 21.74 51.65 -7.40
C LEU A 250 21.09 50.27 -7.60
N TYR A 251 20.01 50.19 -8.39
CA TYR A 251 19.41 48.92 -8.76
C TYR A 251 20.18 48.29 -9.93
N LEU A 252 21.07 47.33 -9.64
CA LEU A 252 21.76 46.56 -10.67
C LEU A 252 20.84 45.51 -11.29
N THR A 253 20.87 45.41 -12.62
CA THR A 253 20.19 44.37 -13.41
C THR A 253 21.16 43.76 -14.42
N ARG A 254 20.81 42.60 -14.98
CA ARG A 254 21.56 41.98 -16.09
C ARG A 254 21.61 42.88 -17.33
N SER A 255 20.54 43.64 -17.60
CA SER A 255 20.44 44.54 -18.74
C SER A 255 21.27 45.83 -18.62
N ASN A 256 21.69 46.20 -17.40
CA ASN A 256 22.38 47.45 -17.11
C ASN A 256 23.89 47.27 -16.87
N LYS A 257 24.49 46.20 -17.41
CA LYS A 257 25.90 45.79 -17.17
C LYS A 257 26.96 46.82 -17.61
N THR A 258 26.62 47.91 -18.29
CA THR A 258 27.55 48.55 -19.25
C THR A 258 28.24 49.88 -18.92
N GLU A 259 28.18 50.49 -17.73
CA GLU A 259 28.97 51.74 -17.52
C GLU A 259 29.68 51.94 -16.18
N LYS A 260 29.41 51.17 -15.10
CA LYS A 260 29.90 51.50 -13.74
C LYS A 260 30.81 50.47 -13.05
N PHE A 261 30.74 49.19 -13.44
CA PHE A 261 31.52 48.11 -12.82
C PHE A 261 32.08 47.21 -13.92
N LYS A 262 33.35 46.82 -13.83
CA LYS A 262 33.89 45.77 -14.70
C LYS A 262 33.47 44.39 -14.18
N GLU A 263 33.64 43.38 -15.02
CA GLU A 263 33.48 41.98 -14.60
C GLU A 263 34.50 41.65 -13.51
N ASP A 264 34.05 40.94 -12.48
CA ASP A 264 34.80 40.60 -11.26
C ASP A 264 35.21 41.79 -10.37
N GLU A 265 34.46 42.91 -10.47
CA GLU A 265 34.56 44.03 -9.53
C GLU A 265 33.36 44.04 -8.56
N LEU A 266 33.67 44.02 -7.25
CA LEU A 266 32.71 44.18 -6.17
C LEU A 266 33.01 45.45 -5.38
N GLU A 267 31.95 46.16 -5.01
CA GLU A 267 32.02 47.34 -4.17
C GLU A 267 31.21 47.11 -2.89
N ILE A 268 31.75 47.54 -1.75
CA ILE A 268 31.00 47.66 -0.51
C ILE A 268 30.65 49.12 -0.32
N SER A 269 29.36 49.41 -0.25
CA SER A 269 28.82 50.77 -0.15
C SER A 269 27.93 50.91 1.08
N PHE A 270 27.93 52.11 1.68
CA PHE A 270 27.02 52.43 2.78
C PHE A 270 25.69 52.95 2.22
N ASN A 271 24.76 52.02 1.98
CA ASN A 271 23.36 52.34 1.70
C ASN A 271 22.46 51.91 2.86
N ALA A 272 21.40 52.68 3.09
CA ALA A 272 20.37 52.38 4.07
C ALA A 272 19.04 52.19 3.35
N VAL A 273 18.58 50.94 3.25
CA VAL A 273 17.40 50.58 2.44
C VAL A 273 16.42 49.81 3.31
N LEU A 274 15.19 50.32 3.46
CA LEU A 274 14.11 49.54 4.04
C LEU A 274 13.66 48.48 3.03
N THR A 275 13.57 47.23 3.46
CA THR A 275 13.22 46.11 2.59
C THR A 275 12.38 45.07 3.31
N ILE A 276 11.51 44.38 2.56
CA ILE A 276 10.77 43.25 3.05
C ILE A 276 11.49 41.97 2.67
N ASP A 277 12.04 41.28 3.66
CA ASP A 277 12.66 39.97 3.46
C ASP A 277 11.62 38.85 3.65
N ARG A 278 11.64 37.87 2.74
CA ARG A 278 10.69 36.76 2.67
C ARG A 278 11.30 35.41 3.04
N GLU A 279 12.59 35.35 3.37
CA GLU A 279 13.40 34.16 3.70
C GLU A 279 12.62 32.87 3.99
N VAL A 280 12.87 31.83 3.19
CA VAL A 280 12.17 30.54 3.32
C VAL A 280 13.09 29.38 3.73
N ASN A 281 14.40 29.36 3.45
CA ASN A 281 15.19 28.12 3.61
C ASN A 281 16.36 28.12 4.62
N LEU A 282 16.55 29.17 5.41
CA LEU A 282 17.72 29.26 6.30
C LEU A 282 17.68 28.31 7.49
N SER A 283 16.50 27.87 7.95
CA SER A 283 16.40 26.96 9.09
C SER A 283 16.93 25.57 8.75
N LEU A 284 16.47 25.00 7.62
CA LEU A 284 16.90 23.69 7.13
C LEU A 284 18.37 23.72 6.78
N PHE A 285 18.82 24.81 6.16
CA PHE A 285 20.22 25.01 5.84
C PHE A 285 21.10 25.02 7.11
N ASN A 286 20.71 25.77 8.14
CA ASN A 286 21.41 25.81 9.42
C ASN A 286 21.34 24.47 10.19
N ASP A 287 20.31 23.66 9.98
CA ASP A 287 20.26 22.31 10.53
C ASP A 287 21.31 21.40 9.87
N PHE A 288 21.50 21.50 8.55
CA PHE A 288 22.58 20.78 7.85
C PHE A 288 23.96 21.23 8.29
N GLU A 289 24.19 22.52 8.48
CA GLU A 289 25.48 23.01 9.01
C GLU A 289 25.80 22.38 10.36
N GLN A 290 24.82 22.38 11.27
CA GLN A 290 24.98 21.72 12.58
C GLN A 290 25.16 20.22 12.46
N MET A 291 24.52 19.57 11.47
CA MET A 291 24.68 18.15 11.20
C MET A 291 26.09 17.84 10.69
N ILE A 292 26.56 18.58 9.69
CA ILE A 292 27.90 18.46 9.09
C ILE A 292 28.98 18.71 10.14
N GLU A 293 28.90 19.81 10.89
CA GLU A 293 29.86 20.13 11.97
C GLU A 293 30.00 18.99 12.98
N LYS A 294 28.90 18.29 13.28
CA LYS A 294 28.92 17.17 14.23
C LYS A 294 29.35 15.84 13.62
N CYS A 295 29.14 15.64 12.31
CA CYS A 295 29.76 14.54 11.56
C CYS A 295 31.27 14.69 11.55
N THR A 296 31.78 15.90 11.31
CA THR A 296 33.22 16.22 11.32
C THR A 296 33.86 15.95 12.68
N ASN A 297 33.10 16.08 13.77
CA ASN A 297 33.57 15.87 15.14
C ASN A 297 33.28 14.44 15.68
N ASP A 298 32.94 13.45 14.84
CA ASP A 298 32.60 12.05 15.22
C ASP A 298 31.49 11.90 16.28
N ASN A 299 30.61 12.91 16.42
CA ASN A 299 29.64 13.02 17.50
C ASN A 299 28.19 12.66 17.10
N LEU A 300 27.98 12.07 15.91
CA LEU A 300 26.66 11.61 15.47
C LEU A 300 26.02 10.58 16.43
N GLN A 301 26.83 9.86 17.21
CA GLN A 301 26.36 8.86 18.18
C GLN A 301 25.55 9.45 19.35
N ASN A 302 25.62 10.77 19.58
CA ASN A 302 24.90 11.46 20.66
C ASN A 302 23.49 11.94 20.25
N TYR A 303 23.06 11.65 19.02
CA TYR A 303 21.72 11.99 18.55
C TYR A 303 20.72 10.87 18.81
N PRO A 304 19.42 11.20 18.92
CA PRO A 304 18.37 10.19 19.01
C PRO A 304 18.49 9.22 17.84
N SER A 305 18.55 7.92 18.12
CA SER A 305 18.84 6.89 17.11
C SER A 305 17.86 6.93 15.93
N SER A 306 16.58 7.26 16.17
CA SER A 306 15.57 7.77 15.21
C SER A 306 15.76 7.42 13.71
N GLY A 307 15.36 8.29 12.79
CA GLY A 307 15.64 8.05 11.37
C GLY A 307 17.13 8.04 11.00
N LEU A 308 18.02 8.32 11.96
CA LEU A 308 19.45 8.39 11.78
C LEU A 308 20.08 7.03 11.44
N ASP A 309 19.50 5.93 11.92
CA ASP A 309 19.93 4.59 11.54
C ASP A 309 19.82 4.33 10.03
N LEU A 310 18.96 5.08 9.31
CA LEU A 310 18.95 5.01 7.85
C LEU A 310 20.19 5.61 7.22
N LEU A 311 20.81 6.61 7.86
CA LEU A 311 22.03 7.26 7.40
C LEU A 311 23.26 6.46 7.80
N THR A 312 23.31 5.95 9.02
CA THR A 312 24.49 5.24 9.54
C THR A 312 24.44 3.76 9.19
N ASN A 313 25.49 3.21 8.60
CA ASN A 313 25.57 1.81 8.14
C ASN A 313 25.75 0.80 9.31
N LYS A 314 25.02 1.00 10.42
CA LYS A 314 25.06 0.13 11.60
C LYS A 314 24.01 -0.97 11.43
N GLU A 315 24.45 -2.12 10.92
CA GLU A 315 23.79 -3.36 11.30
C GLU A 315 24.00 -3.53 12.81
N GLU A 316 22.96 -3.29 13.61
CA GLU A 316 22.95 -3.81 14.97
C GLU A 316 23.11 -5.32 14.86
N LYS A 317 24.28 -5.83 15.26
CA LYS A 317 24.43 -7.25 15.59
C LYS A 317 23.40 -7.54 16.66
N ASP A 318 22.50 -8.49 16.39
CA ASP A 318 21.56 -9.03 17.37
C ASP A 318 22.35 -9.71 18.52
N ASP A 319 22.94 -8.93 19.42
CA ASP A 319 23.53 -9.42 20.66
C ASP A 319 22.41 -9.64 21.68
N TYR A 320 21.78 -10.81 21.56
CA TYR A 320 20.90 -11.40 22.57
C TYR A 320 21.67 -11.81 23.85
N THR A 321 22.61 -11.00 24.34
CA THR A 321 23.30 -11.26 25.62
C THR A 321 23.83 -9.97 26.22
N ASN A 322 22.97 -9.10 26.76
CA ASN A 322 23.36 -8.25 27.89
C ASN A 322 22.13 -7.73 28.64
N THR A 323 21.68 -8.54 29.60
CA THR A 323 20.88 -8.12 30.74
C THR A 323 21.72 -7.20 31.63
N GLY A 324 21.70 -5.89 31.35
CA GLY A 324 22.35 -4.85 32.15
C GLY A 324 21.34 -3.91 32.79
N SER A 325 20.86 -4.29 33.98
CA SER A 325 20.24 -3.47 35.03
C SER A 325 19.41 -2.24 34.59
N PHE A 326 18.15 -2.46 34.22
CA PHE A 326 17.10 -1.47 34.47
C PHE A 326 16.90 -1.37 35.98
N SER A 327 17.07 -0.17 36.51
CA SER A 327 16.83 0.15 37.91
C SER A 327 15.40 -0.27 38.30
N THR A 328 15.36 -1.09 39.34
CA THR A 328 14.16 -1.64 39.97
C THR A 328 13.25 -0.52 40.48
N SER A 329 12.20 -0.23 39.73
CA SER A 329 10.94 0.26 40.30
C SER A 329 9.77 -0.47 39.65
N SER A 330 9.16 -1.33 40.48
CA SER A 330 7.86 -2.00 40.36
C SER A 330 7.55 -2.87 39.12
N LYS A 331 7.54 -4.18 39.41
CA LYS A 331 6.71 -5.23 38.78
C LYS A 331 5.37 -4.70 38.23
N HIS A 332 5.26 -4.57 36.91
CA HIS A 332 4.00 -4.79 36.21
C HIS A 332 4.28 -5.77 35.08
N VAL A 333 3.49 -6.86 35.06
CA VAL A 333 3.36 -7.76 33.92
C VAL A 333 3.13 -6.90 32.68
N ASN A 334 3.92 -7.08 31.61
CA ASN A 334 3.77 -6.32 30.36
C ASN A 334 2.37 -6.60 29.74
N GLU A 335 1.36 -5.85 30.17
CA GLU A 335 0.08 -5.76 29.49
C GLU A 335 0.33 -5.22 28.08
N ARG A 336 -0.01 -6.01 27.05
CA ARG A 336 0.05 -5.53 25.66
C ARG A 336 -0.83 -4.29 25.54
N LYS A 337 -0.25 -3.16 25.12
CA LYS A 337 -0.95 -1.89 24.86
C LYS A 337 -2.20 -2.10 23.98
N LYS A 338 -3.40 -1.83 24.45
CA LYS A 338 -4.65 -1.96 23.64
C LYS A 338 -4.64 -1.15 22.33
N ILE A 339 -5.19 -1.66 21.23
CA ILE A 339 -5.29 -0.89 19.98
C ILE A 339 -6.66 -0.22 19.89
N TYR A 340 -6.62 1.08 19.62
CA TYR A 340 -7.79 1.94 19.49
C TYR A 340 -8.01 2.32 18.02
N ILE A 341 -9.19 2.01 17.48
CA ILE A 341 -9.50 2.19 16.05
C ILE A 341 -10.77 3.07 15.93
N PRO A 342 -10.62 4.41 15.92
CA PRO A 342 -11.77 5.33 15.81
C PRO A 342 -12.32 5.46 14.38
N PHE A 343 -11.54 5.06 13.37
CA PHE A 343 -11.94 5.06 11.98
C PHE A 343 -11.74 3.66 11.37
N ASP A 344 -12.54 3.28 10.37
CA ASP A 344 -12.47 1.95 9.73
C ASP A 344 -11.03 1.58 9.33
N SER A 345 -10.60 0.35 9.59
CA SER A 345 -9.22 -0.09 9.42
C SER A 345 -9.17 -1.48 8.84
N ASP A 346 -8.46 -1.64 7.73
CA ASP A 346 -8.29 -2.92 7.05
C ASP A 346 -7.17 -3.78 7.64
N PRO A 347 -7.09 -5.07 7.28
CA PRO A 347 -6.07 -5.98 7.81
C PRO A 347 -4.65 -5.48 7.60
N SER A 348 -4.34 -4.84 6.46
CA SER A 348 -3.01 -4.27 6.23
C SER A 348 -2.78 -3.05 7.12
N GLN A 349 -3.76 -2.17 7.29
CA GLN A 349 -3.66 -1.05 8.24
C GLN A 349 -3.56 -1.51 9.69
N SER A 350 -4.37 -2.49 10.10
CA SER A 350 -4.38 -3.07 11.44
C SER A 350 -3.10 -3.82 11.75
N HIS A 351 -2.53 -4.54 10.78
CA HIS A 351 -1.20 -5.14 10.89
C HIS A 351 -0.13 -4.07 11.10
N ILE A 352 -0.14 -3.00 10.30
CA ILE A 352 0.78 -1.88 10.46
C ILE A 352 0.63 -1.21 11.84
N LEU A 353 -0.59 -0.98 12.32
CA LEU A 353 -0.85 -0.44 13.66
C LEU A 353 -0.27 -1.34 14.75
N LYS A 354 -0.53 -2.66 14.68
CA LYS A 354 0.05 -3.67 15.59
C LYS A 354 1.57 -3.60 15.56
N LYS A 355 2.15 -3.55 14.36
CA LYS A 355 3.59 -3.47 14.16
C LYS A 355 4.18 -2.22 14.84
N VAL A 356 3.67 -1.03 14.52
CA VAL A 356 4.14 0.25 15.08
C VAL A 356 4.05 0.29 16.61
N LEU A 357 2.97 -0.25 17.18
CA LEU A 357 2.70 -0.21 18.62
C LEU A 357 3.42 -1.31 19.43
N TYR A 358 3.63 -2.50 18.85
CA TYR A 358 4.12 -3.68 19.58
C TYR A 358 5.49 -4.18 19.16
N GLU A 359 5.71 -4.33 17.84
CA GLU A 359 6.85 -5.07 17.28
C GLU A 359 7.97 -4.14 16.83
N PHE A 360 7.64 -2.86 16.66
CA PHE A 360 8.52 -1.87 16.09
C PHE A 360 9.49 -1.35 17.15
N HIS A 361 10.52 -2.15 17.41
CA HIS A 361 11.67 -1.82 18.26
C HIS A 361 12.72 -0.96 17.54
N LYS A 362 12.73 -1.00 16.20
CA LYS A 362 13.60 -0.17 15.35
C LYS A 362 13.00 1.23 15.13
N ASN A 363 13.80 2.13 14.57
CA ASN A 363 13.46 3.54 14.49
C ASN A 363 12.76 4.01 13.20
N VAL A 364 12.86 3.29 12.06
CA VAL A 364 12.15 3.64 10.80
C VAL A 364 11.33 2.50 10.17
N LEU A 365 10.07 2.81 9.83
CA LEU A 365 9.17 1.94 9.06
C LEU A 365 8.77 2.66 7.77
N CYS A 366 8.86 1.96 6.64
CA CYS A 366 8.40 2.45 5.34
C CYS A 366 7.10 1.79 4.95
N ILE A 367 6.11 2.59 4.55
CA ILE A 367 4.80 2.12 4.12
C ILE A 367 4.56 2.60 2.69
N ASP A 368 4.43 1.64 1.79
CA ASP A 368 3.92 1.89 0.45
C ASP A 368 2.39 1.92 0.50
N GLY A 369 1.83 3.06 0.14
CA GLY A 369 0.39 3.27 0.10
C GLY A 369 -0.04 3.65 -1.31
N PRO A 370 -0.39 2.67 -2.16
CA PRO A 370 -0.93 2.91 -3.50
C PRO A 370 -2.18 3.83 -3.49
N PRO A 371 -2.62 4.40 -4.63
CA PRO A 371 -3.72 5.35 -4.66
C PRO A 371 -5.01 4.72 -4.12
N GLY A 372 -5.75 5.45 -3.30
CA GLY A 372 -7.03 5.00 -2.77
C GLY A 372 -6.96 3.93 -1.67
N THR A 373 -5.77 3.66 -1.11
CA THR A 373 -5.57 2.62 -0.07
C THR A 373 -5.77 3.08 1.38
N GLY A 374 -6.18 4.33 1.59
CA GLY A 374 -6.48 4.84 2.93
C GLY A 374 -5.27 5.30 3.75
N LYS A 375 -4.15 5.72 3.14
CA LYS A 375 -2.99 6.33 3.85
C LYS A 375 -3.39 7.31 4.97
N THR A 376 -4.22 8.31 4.65
CA THR A 376 -4.72 9.29 5.63
C THR A 376 -5.51 8.63 6.76
N GLN A 377 -6.26 7.57 6.48
CA GLN A 377 -7.00 6.80 7.51
C GLN A 377 -6.04 6.15 8.50
N LEU A 378 -5.00 5.47 8.00
CA LEU A 378 -3.96 4.86 8.82
C LEU A 378 -3.29 5.91 9.71
N ILE A 379 -2.92 7.07 9.14
CA ILE A 379 -2.31 8.17 9.91
C ILE A 379 -3.24 8.66 11.01
N CYS A 380 -4.54 8.84 10.74
CA CYS A 380 -5.50 9.24 11.76
C CYS A 380 -5.67 8.18 12.88
N ASN A 381 -5.66 6.88 12.53
CA ASN A 381 -5.69 5.79 13.51
C ASN A 381 -4.40 5.76 14.36
N LEU A 382 -3.23 5.98 13.76
CA LEU A 382 -1.95 6.10 14.47
C LEU A 382 -1.94 7.29 15.43
N ILE A 383 -2.33 8.48 14.95
CA ILE A 383 -2.47 9.70 15.76
C ILE A 383 -3.36 9.42 16.97
N SER A 384 -4.48 8.73 16.77
CA SER A 384 -5.44 8.43 17.83
C SER A 384 -4.85 7.53 18.91
N ASN A 385 -4.09 6.50 18.54
CA ASN A 385 -3.38 5.67 19.52
C ASN A 385 -2.31 6.46 20.26
N CYS A 386 -1.52 7.27 19.56
CA CYS A 386 -0.53 8.13 20.20
C CYS A 386 -1.18 9.11 21.21
N LEU A 387 -2.31 9.72 20.86
CA LEU A 387 -3.07 10.59 21.77
C LEU A 387 -3.49 9.87 23.06
N ILE A 388 -4.03 8.65 22.95
CA ILE A 388 -4.45 7.86 24.10
C ILE A 388 -3.26 7.49 25.00
N TYR A 389 -2.11 7.23 24.38
CA TYR A 389 -0.85 6.93 25.07
C TYR A 389 -0.04 8.16 25.50
N ASN A 390 -0.61 9.37 25.43
CA ASN A 390 0.06 10.64 25.75
C ASN A 390 1.39 10.84 24.98
N GLN A 391 1.46 10.31 23.76
CA GLN A 391 2.60 10.44 22.86
C GLN A 391 2.43 11.65 21.93
N LYS A 392 3.55 12.29 21.62
CA LYS A 392 3.63 13.49 20.77
C LYS A 392 3.89 13.09 19.33
N VAL A 393 3.11 13.61 18.39
CA VAL A 393 3.17 13.24 16.97
C VAL A 393 3.38 14.48 16.10
N ALA A 394 4.36 14.41 15.20
CA ALA A 394 4.50 15.35 14.09
C ALA A 394 4.13 14.63 12.79
N VAL A 395 3.24 15.21 11.99
CA VAL A 395 2.99 14.80 10.61
C VAL A 395 3.53 15.87 9.69
N VAL A 396 4.41 15.46 8.78
CA VAL A 396 5.10 16.33 7.83
C VAL A 396 4.69 15.99 6.41
N CYS A 397 4.30 17.01 5.64
CA CYS A 397 4.00 16.90 4.22
C CYS A 397 4.34 18.21 3.49
N GLU A 398 4.71 18.12 2.22
CA GLU A 398 4.96 19.31 1.37
C GLU A 398 3.66 20.07 1.04
N LYS A 399 2.55 19.36 0.79
CA LYS A 399 1.30 19.96 0.32
C LYS A 399 0.32 20.18 1.47
N ASP A 400 -0.14 21.43 1.60
CA ASP A 400 -1.17 21.81 2.58
C ASP A 400 -2.45 20.95 2.47
N VAL A 401 -2.85 20.61 1.24
CA VAL A 401 -4.07 19.82 0.98
C VAL A 401 -4.04 18.49 1.76
N ALA A 402 -2.91 17.79 1.79
CA ALA A 402 -2.79 16.52 2.52
C ALA A 402 -2.97 16.70 4.04
N LEU A 403 -2.34 17.73 4.61
CA LEU A 403 -2.47 18.08 6.04
C LEU A 403 -3.92 18.51 6.36
N GLN A 404 -4.58 19.21 5.46
CA GLN A 404 -5.99 19.60 5.60
C GLN A 404 -6.91 18.36 5.65
N VAL A 405 -6.69 17.34 4.81
CA VAL A 405 -7.50 16.11 4.84
C VAL A 405 -7.39 15.40 6.20
N ILE A 406 -6.18 15.30 6.77
CA ILE A 406 -5.97 14.72 8.11
C ILE A 406 -6.73 15.53 9.16
N HIS A 407 -6.56 16.85 9.13
CA HIS A 407 -7.19 17.76 10.08
C HIS A 407 -8.73 17.72 10.01
N ASP A 408 -9.32 17.62 8.82
CA ASP A 408 -10.76 17.49 8.62
C ASP A 408 -11.29 16.11 9.06
N LYS A 409 -10.51 15.03 8.88
CA LYS A 409 -10.86 13.71 9.44
C LYS A 409 -10.89 13.72 10.97
N LEU A 410 -9.90 14.33 11.62
CA LEU A 410 -9.89 14.50 13.08
C LEU A 410 -11.10 15.31 13.56
N ASN A 411 -11.54 16.30 12.77
CA ASN A 411 -12.74 17.08 13.06
C ASN A 411 -14.02 16.24 13.05
N LYS A 412 -14.14 15.25 12.15
CA LYS A 412 -15.33 14.37 12.06
C LYS A 412 -15.64 13.62 13.36
N ILE A 413 -14.61 13.30 14.15
CA ILE A 413 -14.77 12.63 15.46
C ILE A 413 -14.63 13.61 16.65
N GLY A 414 -14.52 14.92 16.38
CA GLY A 414 -14.49 15.97 17.39
C GLY A 414 -13.14 16.22 18.07
N ILE A 415 -12.04 15.70 17.52
CA ILE A 415 -10.70 15.82 18.14
C ILE A 415 -9.72 16.76 17.43
N LYS A 416 -10.23 17.61 16.55
CA LYS A 416 -9.43 18.58 15.79
C LYS A 416 -8.60 19.51 16.69
N GLN A 417 -9.09 19.84 17.88
CA GLN A 417 -8.42 20.77 18.79
C GLN A 417 -7.24 20.13 19.54
N SER A 418 -6.99 18.82 19.40
CA SER A 418 -5.74 18.19 19.84
C SER A 418 -4.59 18.44 18.87
N ALA A 419 -4.87 18.96 17.66
CA ALA A 419 -3.90 19.15 16.60
C ALA A 419 -3.66 20.63 16.28
N ILE A 420 -2.39 21.02 16.12
CA ILE A 420 -1.99 22.30 15.54
C ILE A 420 -1.57 22.07 14.09
N LYS A 421 -2.23 22.77 13.16
CA LYS A 421 -1.85 22.79 11.74
C LYS A 421 -1.12 24.09 11.41
N ILE A 422 0.09 23.99 10.86
CA ILE A 422 0.92 25.13 10.48
C ILE A 422 1.81 24.78 9.29
N ASN A 423 1.51 25.32 8.11
CA ASN A 423 2.23 24.96 6.88
C ASN A 423 3.28 25.98 6.50
N GLU A 424 3.06 27.23 6.90
CA GLU A 424 4.04 28.28 6.78
C GLU A 424 4.28 28.81 8.17
N LEU A 425 5.53 29.19 8.48
CA LEU A 425 5.86 29.98 9.67
C LEU A 425 4.94 31.17 9.81
N GLY A 426 4.42 31.56 8.66
CA GLY A 426 3.46 32.57 8.62
C GLY A 426 2.24 32.44 9.54
N GLN A 427 1.70 31.24 9.58
CA GLN A 427 0.41 31.00 10.19
C GLN A 427 0.49 30.92 11.72
N THR A 428 1.64 31.28 12.32
CA THR A 428 1.85 31.29 13.77
C THR A 428 0.77 32.09 14.52
N ILE A 429 0.26 33.18 13.94
CA ILE A 429 -0.83 33.94 14.57
C ILE A 429 -2.15 33.15 14.66
N ASN A 430 -2.40 32.25 13.72
CA ASN A 430 -3.56 31.36 13.75
C ASN A 430 -3.37 30.31 14.85
N VAL A 431 -2.15 29.84 15.09
CA VAL A 431 -1.81 28.97 16.23
C VAL A 431 -2.11 29.68 17.54
N TYR A 432 -1.65 30.92 17.72
CA TYR A 432 -1.96 31.70 18.92
C TYR A 432 -3.45 31.96 19.12
N ARG A 433 -4.19 32.26 18.04
CA ARG A 433 -5.65 32.42 18.09
C ARG A 433 -6.32 31.11 18.51
N HIS A 434 -5.91 29.99 17.93
CA HIS A 434 -6.42 28.68 18.26
C HIS A 434 -6.20 28.34 19.75
N ILE A 435 -5.01 28.64 20.29
CA ILE A 435 -4.70 28.46 21.71
C ILE A 435 -5.70 29.23 22.60
N VAL A 436 -6.01 30.48 22.25
CA VAL A 436 -6.97 31.31 22.99
C VAL A 436 -8.39 30.77 22.88
N GLU A 437 -8.82 30.39 21.68
CA GLU A 437 -10.15 29.82 21.44
C GLU A 437 -10.36 28.54 22.27
N VAL A 438 -9.36 27.65 22.28
CA VAL A 438 -9.40 26.40 23.05
C VAL A 438 -9.49 26.65 24.54
N GLU A 439 -8.71 27.59 25.09
CA GLU A 439 -8.80 27.95 26.51
C GLU A 439 -10.18 28.46 26.91
N GLU A 440 -10.79 29.32 26.09
CA GLU A 440 -12.13 29.85 26.35
C GLU A 440 -13.21 28.76 26.33
N MET A 441 -13.05 27.75 25.45
CA MET A 441 -13.92 26.58 25.42
C MET A 441 -13.73 25.69 26.65
N SER A 442 -12.49 25.42 27.06
CA SER A 442 -12.18 24.55 28.20
C SER A 442 -12.68 25.11 29.53
N ARG A 443 -12.76 26.45 29.70
CA ARG A 443 -13.34 27.06 30.91
C ARG A 443 -14.84 26.78 31.09
N LYS A 444 -15.56 26.49 30.01
CA LYS A 444 -17.01 26.28 30.03
C LYS A 444 -17.41 24.82 30.27
N SER A 445 -16.51 23.85 30.09
CA SER A 445 -16.83 22.43 30.29
C SER A 445 -16.53 22.00 31.74
N ARG A 446 -17.56 21.49 32.44
CA ARG A 446 -17.38 20.76 33.70
C ARG A 446 -17.06 19.29 33.39
N MET A 447 -16.06 18.76 34.06
CA MET A 447 -15.54 17.41 33.81
C MET A 447 -16.43 16.31 34.36
N SER A 448 -16.35 15.13 33.73
CA SER A 448 -16.64 13.86 34.37
C SER A 448 -15.43 12.93 34.22
N TYR A 449 -14.48 12.98 35.17
CA TYR A 449 -13.43 11.94 35.28
C TYR A 449 -14.03 10.54 35.42
N HIS A 450 -15.25 10.46 35.96
CA HIS A 450 -15.99 9.20 36.11
C HIS A 450 -16.30 8.56 34.76
N ALA A 451 -16.56 9.36 33.71
CA ALA A 451 -16.84 8.85 32.38
C ALA A 451 -15.63 8.14 31.75
N ASN A 452 -14.39 8.59 32.01
CA ASN A 452 -13.21 7.95 31.42
C ASN A 452 -13.00 6.53 31.93
N HIS A 453 -13.08 6.32 33.25
CA HIS A 453 -12.97 4.99 33.85
C HIS A 453 -14.08 4.06 33.37
N GLU A 454 -15.31 4.59 33.20
CA GLU A 454 -16.42 3.82 32.66
C GLU A 454 -16.17 3.38 31.21
N TYR A 455 -15.65 4.27 30.36
CA TYR A 455 -15.29 3.92 28.98
C TYR A 455 -14.13 2.94 28.89
N GLU A 456 -13.10 3.07 29.72
CA GLU A 456 -11.98 2.12 29.78
C GLU A 456 -12.43 0.73 30.27
N ALA A 457 -13.31 0.66 31.27
CA ALA A 457 -13.90 -0.58 31.73
C ALA A 457 -14.75 -1.25 30.63
N LYS A 458 -15.63 -0.49 29.96
CA LYS A 458 -16.42 -0.97 28.82
C LYS A 458 -15.55 -1.45 27.66
N MET A 459 -14.47 -0.73 27.34
CA MET A 459 -13.53 -1.15 26.31
C MET A 459 -12.88 -2.50 26.65
N THR A 460 -12.55 -2.73 27.92
CA THR A 460 -11.97 -3.99 28.40
C THR A 460 -12.96 -5.15 28.24
N ASP A 461 -14.22 -4.97 28.66
CA ASP A 461 -15.28 -5.96 28.46
C ASP A 461 -15.48 -6.33 26.98
N LEU A 462 -15.55 -5.31 26.11
CA LEU A 462 -15.69 -5.52 24.67
C LEU A 462 -14.48 -6.25 24.06
N GLU A 463 -13.27 -5.99 24.53
CA GLU A 463 -12.06 -6.70 24.08
C GLU A 463 -12.06 -8.17 24.50
N GLU A 464 -12.45 -8.47 25.73
CA GLU A 464 -12.58 -9.84 26.23
C GLU A 464 -13.63 -10.62 25.42
N ARG A 465 -14.81 -10.00 25.18
CA ARG A 465 -15.87 -10.60 24.34
C ARG A 465 -15.43 -10.80 22.90
N ASN A 466 -14.70 -9.84 22.31
CA ASN A 466 -14.16 -9.99 20.96
C ASN A 466 -13.13 -11.12 20.88
N THR A 467 -12.27 -11.24 21.90
CA THR A 467 -11.26 -12.30 22.00
C THR A 467 -11.94 -13.67 22.09
N LEU A 468 -12.99 -13.80 22.91
CA LEU A 468 -13.79 -15.02 23.00
C LEU A 468 -14.44 -15.40 21.66
N CYS A 469 -14.96 -14.43 20.91
CA CYS A 469 -15.51 -14.66 19.57
C CYS A 469 -14.45 -15.14 18.58
N LEU A 470 -13.25 -14.53 18.60
CA LEU A 470 -12.13 -14.93 17.75
C LEU A 470 -11.58 -16.31 18.14
N GLU A 471 -11.50 -16.64 19.42
CA GLU A 471 -11.09 -17.97 19.90
C GLU A 471 -12.07 -19.04 19.42
N LYS A 472 -13.37 -18.77 19.55
CA LYS A 472 -14.44 -19.58 18.99
C LYS A 472 -14.22 -19.86 17.49
N LEU A 473 -14.04 -18.82 16.66
CA LEU A 473 -13.79 -19.01 15.23
C LEU A 473 -12.49 -19.77 14.94
N ARG A 474 -11.43 -19.52 15.71
CA ARG A 474 -10.16 -20.26 15.58
C ARG A 474 -10.32 -21.74 15.87
N ASP A 475 -11.11 -22.11 16.88
CA ASP A 475 -11.39 -23.50 17.20
C ASP A 475 -12.13 -24.19 16.05
N TYR A 476 -13.10 -23.51 15.43
CA TYR A 476 -13.78 -24.00 14.23
C TYR A 476 -12.82 -24.25 13.06
N HIS A 477 -11.98 -23.27 12.72
CA HIS A 477 -11.00 -23.42 11.63
C HIS A 477 -9.95 -24.50 11.92
N LYS A 478 -9.53 -24.63 13.19
CA LYS A 478 -8.59 -25.66 13.63
C LYS A 478 -9.17 -27.06 13.40
N ILE A 479 -10.45 -27.28 13.70
CA ILE A 479 -11.13 -28.56 13.45
C ILE A 479 -11.06 -28.94 11.97
N GLN A 480 -11.37 -28.00 11.06
CA GLN A 480 -11.33 -28.25 9.61
C GLN A 480 -9.90 -28.54 9.12
N LYS A 481 -8.92 -27.78 9.59
CA LYS A 481 -7.50 -27.95 9.23
C LYS A 481 -6.95 -29.28 9.72
N ASP A 482 -7.18 -29.61 10.99
CA ASP A 482 -6.74 -30.87 11.59
C ASP A 482 -7.42 -32.06 10.90
N PHE A 483 -8.69 -31.91 10.49
CA PHE A 483 -9.38 -32.93 9.71
C PHE A 483 -8.71 -33.19 8.37
N HIS A 484 -8.48 -32.15 7.55
CA HIS A 484 -7.85 -32.36 6.25
C HIS A 484 -6.39 -32.84 6.39
N ALA A 485 -5.61 -32.28 7.32
CA ALA A 485 -4.24 -32.72 7.55
C ALA A 485 -4.17 -34.20 7.92
N LYS A 486 -5.17 -34.70 8.67
CA LYS A 486 -5.23 -36.11 9.06
C LYS A 486 -5.85 -37.02 7.99
N ARG A 487 -6.91 -36.57 7.31
CA ARG A 487 -7.72 -37.40 6.42
C ARG A 487 -7.34 -37.26 4.95
N GLY A 488 -6.62 -36.22 4.54
CA GLY A 488 -6.29 -35.93 3.14
C GLY A 488 -7.44 -35.37 2.31
N ILE A 489 -8.67 -35.36 2.85
CA ILE A 489 -9.88 -34.91 2.20
C ILE A 489 -10.52 -33.73 2.95
N LEU A 490 -11.21 -32.91 2.19
CA LEU A 490 -12.03 -31.80 2.64
C LEU A 490 -13.22 -32.25 3.50
N LEU A 491 -13.39 -31.65 4.69
CA LEU A 491 -14.54 -31.93 5.54
C LEU A 491 -15.87 -31.63 4.82
N GLY A 492 -15.91 -30.57 4.01
CA GLY A 492 -17.08 -30.22 3.20
C GLY A 492 -17.46 -31.28 2.17
N LYS A 493 -16.47 -31.89 1.50
CA LYS A 493 -16.68 -32.97 0.55
C LYS A 493 -17.28 -34.21 1.23
N VAL A 494 -16.71 -34.58 2.39
CA VAL A 494 -17.23 -35.68 3.23
C VAL A 494 -18.69 -35.43 3.62
N TYR A 495 -19.03 -34.20 4.00
CA TYR A 495 -20.42 -33.88 4.37
C TYR A 495 -21.39 -33.97 3.16
N VAL A 496 -20.96 -33.52 1.99
CA VAL A 496 -21.79 -33.52 0.77
C VAL A 496 -22.02 -34.93 0.22
N GLU A 497 -21.00 -35.78 0.23
CA GLU A 497 -21.06 -37.10 -0.42
C GLU A 497 -21.84 -38.14 0.40
N THR A 498 -22.04 -37.87 1.69
CA THR A 498 -22.76 -38.75 2.62
C THR A 498 -24.27 -38.48 2.60
N LYS A 499 -24.92 -38.77 1.46
CA LYS A 499 -26.31 -38.36 1.22
C LYS A 499 -27.37 -39.24 1.88
N SER A 500 -27.18 -40.55 1.98
CA SER A 500 -28.16 -41.47 2.57
C SER A 500 -27.67 -42.89 2.33
N THR A 501 -27.33 -43.61 3.39
CA THR A 501 -27.01 -45.04 3.30
C THR A 501 -27.75 -45.80 4.39
N LYS A 502 -28.24 -47.00 4.02
CA LYS A 502 -28.78 -47.99 4.97
C LYS A 502 -27.68 -48.28 6.00
N ARG A 503 -27.85 -47.75 7.22
CA ARG A 503 -26.89 -47.92 8.31
C ARG A 503 -26.81 -49.40 8.68
N THR A 504 -25.67 -50.03 8.40
CA THR A 504 -25.34 -51.34 8.98
C THR A 504 -24.26 -51.10 10.04
N SER A 505 -24.63 -51.20 11.32
CA SER A 505 -23.72 -51.08 12.46
C SER A 505 -22.52 -52.03 12.36
N GLU A 506 -22.73 -53.18 11.71
CA GLU A 506 -21.72 -54.19 11.39
C GLU A 506 -20.64 -53.64 10.44
N LEU A 507 -21.02 -52.98 9.33
CA LEU A 507 -20.07 -52.46 8.34
C LEU A 507 -19.24 -51.30 8.91
N ILE A 508 -19.84 -50.44 9.74
CA ILE A 508 -19.13 -49.36 10.43
C ILE A 508 -17.98 -49.94 11.28
N SER A 509 -18.21 -51.05 11.98
CA SER A 509 -17.19 -51.69 12.82
C SER A 509 -15.99 -52.21 12.01
N LEU A 510 -16.23 -52.72 10.80
CA LEU A 510 -15.21 -53.27 9.89
C LEU A 510 -14.37 -52.20 9.21
N ILE A 511 -14.86 -50.96 9.12
CA ILE A 511 -14.21 -49.87 8.38
C ILE A 511 -13.46 -48.89 9.32
N LYS A 512 -13.53 -49.09 10.64
CA LYS A 512 -12.90 -48.20 11.65
C LYS A 512 -11.41 -47.92 11.44
N TRP A 513 -10.69 -48.84 10.80
CA TRP A 513 -9.26 -48.74 10.53
C TRP A 513 -8.90 -47.77 9.39
N VAL A 514 -9.86 -47.37 8.56
CA VAL A 514 -9.63 -46.44 7.45
C VAL A 514 -9.47 -45.03 8.02
N GLU A 515 -8.25 -44.49 7.92
CA GLU A 515 -7.88 -43.22 8.52
C GLU A 515 -7.76 -42.05 7.54
N ASN A 516 -7.53 -42.28 6.25
CA ASN A 516 -7.33 -41.21 5.26
C ASN A 516 -7.87 -41.59 3.85
N GLU A 517 -7.89 -40.61 2.93
CA GLU A 517 -8.40 -40.76 1.56
C GLU A 517 -7.62 -41.80 0.76
N GLU A 518 -6.29 -41.85 0.91
CA GLU A 518 -5.45 -42.86 0.25
C GLU A 518 -5.84 -44.30 0.64
N GLN A 519 -6.10 -44.55 1.93
CA GLN A 519 -6.57 -45.84 2.40
C GLN A 519 -7.99 -46.15 1.92
N SER A 520 -8.86 -45.14 1.87
CA SER A 520 -10.21 -45.28 1.32
C SER A 520 -10.19 -45.64 -0.16
N ASP A 521 -9.34 -44.99 -0.96
CA ASP A 521 -9.22 -45.24 -2.39
C ASP A 521 -8.59 -46.59 -2.69
N LYS A 522 -7.60 -47.01 -1.88
CA LYS A 522 -7.05 -48.36 -1.93
C LYS A 522 -8.12 -49.42 -1.62
N LEU A 523 -8.95 -49.18 -0.61
CA LEU A 523 -10.05 -50.07 -0.27
C LEU A 523 -11.07 -50.17 -1.43
N LYS A 524 -11.45 -49.03 -2.04
CA LYS A 524 -12.34 -49.00 -3.21
C LYS A 524 -11.76 -49.78 -4.38
N SER A 525 -10.51 -49.52 -4.77
CA SER A 525 -9.85 -50.19 -5.89
C SER A 525 -9.79 -51.71 -5.67
N ASN A 526 -9.45 -52.15 -4.45
CA ASN A 526 -9.46 -53.56 -4.09
C ASN A 526 -10.87 -54.19 -4.21
N LEU A 527 -11.91 -53.48 -3.77
CA LEU A 527 -13.29 -53.94 -3.87
C LEU A 527 -13.81 -53.91 -5.32
N GLU A 528 -13.37 -52.96 -6.14
CA GLU A 528 -13.66 -52.89 -7.58
C GLU A 528 -13.11 -54.06 -8.36
N ASP A 529 -11.85 -54.40 -8.14
CA ASP A 529 -11.24 -55.59 -8.72
C ASP A 529 -11.96 -56.87 -8.29
N TYR A 530 -12.39 -56.92 -7.02
CA TYR A 530 -13.14 -58.06 -6.48
C TYR A 530 -14.55 -58.17 -7.08
N VAL A 531 -15.35 -57.11 -6.98
CA VAL A 531 -16.75 -57.11 -7.43
C VAL A 531 -16.84 -57.22 -8.94
N GLY A 532 -15.92 -56.60 -9.70
CA GLY A 532 -15.82 -56.77 -11.15
C GLY A 532 -15.65 -58.24 -11.53
N LYS A 533 -14.75 -58.96 -10.86
CA LYS A 533 -14.58 -60.40 -11.07
C LYS A 533 -15.74 -61.22 -10.51
N LEU A 534 -16.35 -60.81 -9.40
CA LEU A 534 -17.50 -61.49 -8.80
C LEU A 534 -18.73 -61.41 -9.72
N LYS A 535 -19.01 -60.24 -10.32
CA LYS A 535 -20.05 -60.06 -11.33
C LYS A 535 -19.82 -60.98 -12.53
N GLN A 536 -18.59 -61.04 -13.04
CA GLN A 536 -18.24 -61.98 -14.12
C GLN A 536 -18.51 -63.44 -13.72
N VAL A 537 -18.22 -63.82 -12.48
CA VAL A 537 -18.47 -65.18 -12.00
C VAL A 537 -19.94 -65.46 -11.73
N ILE A 538 -20.72 -64.52 -11.19
CA ILE A 538 -22.17 -64.68 -10.99
C ILE A 538 -22.88 -64.76 -12.35
N GLN A 539 -22.51 -63.90 -13.31
CA GLN A 539 -23.06 -63.94 -14.67
C GLN A 539 -22.70 -65.24 -15.38
N LYS A 540 -21.46 -65.71 -15.20
CA LYS A 540 -21.02 -67.02 -15.68
C LYS A 540 -21.63 -68.18 -14.89
N GLN A 541 -22.02 -68.08 -13.62
CA GLN A 541 -22.50 -69.23 -12.83
C GLN A 541 -23.70 -69.92 -13.50
N LYS A 542 -24.64 -69.16 -14.07
CA LYS A 542 -25.78 -69.71 -14.81
C LYS A 542 -25.33 -70.43 -16.09
N GLU A 543 -24.37 -69.87 -16.82
CA GLU A 543 -23.73 -70.50 -17.99
C GLU A 543 -22.85 -71.69 -17.61
N ILE A 544 -22.12 -71.65 -16.51
CA ILE A 544 -21.29 -72.73 -15.97
C ILE A 544 -22.17 -73.90 -15.56
N CYS A 545 -23.32 -73.66 -14.93
CA CYS A 545 -24.29 -74.70 -14.61
C CYS A 545 -24.91 -75.30 -15.89
N LEU A 546 -25.20 -74.48 -16.91
CA LEU A 546 -25.69 -74.94 -18.21
C LEU A 546 -24.60 -75.70 -19.00
N ASP A 547 -23.36 -75.25 -18.96
CA ASP A 547 -22.20 -75.85 -19.62
C ASP A 547 -21.75 -77.12 -18.91
N LEU A 548 -21.84 -77.21 -17.58
CA LEU A 548 -21.67 -78.47 -16.82
C LEU A 548 -22.79 -79.44 -17.21
N LYS A 549 -24.04 -78.96 -17.23
CA LYS A 549 -25.18 -79.74 -17.71
C LYS A 549 -24.90 -80.24 -19.11
N HIS A 550 -24.42 -79.42 -20.03
CA HIS A 550 -24.07 -79.81 -21.40
C HIS A 550 -22.83 -80.72 -21.49
N LEU A 551 -21.74 -80.45 -20.75
CA LEU A 551 -20.50 -81.25 -20.76
C LEU A 551 -20.78 -82.69 -20.29
N PHE A 552 -21.65 -82.85 -19.29
CA PHE A 552 -21.99 -84.15 -18.74
C PHE A 552 -23.20 -84.83 -19.43
N LEU A 553 -24.14 -84.06 -20.01
CA LEU A 553 -25.38 -84.62 -20.62
C LEU A 553 -25.42 -84.61 -22.16
N SER A 554 -24.71 -83.73 -22.86
CA SER A 554 -24.95 -83.50 -24.31
C SER A 554 -23.98 -84.18 -25.28
N TYR A 555 -22.93 -84.85 -24.81
CA TYR A 555 -22.16 -85.76 -25.66
C TYR A 555 -22.71 -87.19 -25.54
N ASN A 556 -23.63 -87.54 -26.44
CA ASN A 556 -24.36 -88.81 -26.57
C ASN A 556 -23.50 -90.08 -26.78
N GLN A 557 -22.20 -90.07 -26.48
CA GLN A 557 -21.35 -91.26 -26.52
C GLN A 557 -20.97 -91.82 -25.15
N LEU A 558 -21.28 -91.14 -24.04
CA LEU A 558 -20.91 -91.60 -22.70
C LEU A 558 -22.06 -92.29 -21.93
N ASN A 559 -23.32 -92.12 -22.38
CA ASN A 559 -24.52 -92.85 -21.91
C ASN A 559 -24.74 -92.84 -20.38
N PHE A 560 -24.55 -91.69 -19.73
CA PHE A 560 -24.94 -91.52 -18.32
C PHE A 560 -26.40 -91.06 -18.26
N ALA A 561 -27.30 -91.87 -17.68
CA ALA A 561 -28.72 -91.51 -17.55
C ALA A 561 -28.95 -90.79 -16.20
N PHE A 562 -29.47 -89.57 -16.24
CA PHE A 562 -29.74 -88.78 -15.02
C PHE A 562 -31.16 -89.04 -14.47
N ILE A 563 -31.25 -89.40 -13.19
CA ILE A 563 -32.51 -89.62 -12.44
C ILE A 563 -32.78 -88.37 -11.55
N PRO A 564 -34.05 -87.99 -11.25
CA PRO A 564 -34.40 -86.77 -10.50
C PRO A 564 -33.72 -86.55 -9.13
N LEU A 565 -33.19 -87.59 -8.47
CA LEU A 565 -32.42 -87.44 -7.23
C LEU A 565 -31.13 -86.60 -7.40
N ASN A 566 -30.63 -86.41 -8.62
CA ASN A 566 -29.35 -85.73 -8.89
C ASN A 566 -29.43 -84.19 -8.87
N GLU A 567 -30.63 -83.59 -8.86
CA GLU A 567 -30.79 -82.12 -8.74
C GLU A 567 -30.35 -81.60 -7.35
N SER A 568 -30.59 -82.37 -6.29
CA SER A 568 -30.13 -82.06 -4.93
C SER A 568 -28.60 -82.02 -4.83
N TYR A 569 -27.91 -82.93 -5.53
CA TYR A 569 -26.45 -83.02 -5.49
C TYR A 569 -25.76 -81.97 -6.34
N LEU A 570 -26.38 -81.53 -7.45
CA LEU A 570 -25.92 -80.36 -8.19
C LEU A 570 -25.99 -79.11 -7.30
N ASN A 571 -27.06 -78.98 -6.51
CA ASN A 571 -27.22 -77.91 -5.53
C ASN A 571 -26.16 -77.97 -4.43
N ASP A 572 -25.74 -79.17 -3.98
CA ASP A 572 -24.64 -79.34 -3.01
C ASP A 572 -23.26 -78.95 -3.58
N ILE A 573 -23.01 -79.25 -4.87
CA ILE A 573 -21.78 -78.81 -5.56
C ILE A 573 -21.78 -77.30 -5.73
N ILE A 574 -22.91 -76.71 -6.12
CA ILE A 574 -23.11 -75.26 -6.20
C ILE A 574 -22.91 -74.64 -4.80
N TYR A 575 -23.46 -75.24 -3.75
CA TYR A 575 -23.30 -74.81 -2.36
C TYR A 575 -21.84 -74.87 -1.90
N SER A 576 -21.11 -75.93 -2.24
CA SER A 576 -19.67 -76.08 -1.96
C SER A 576 -18.83 -75.01 -2.69
N LEU A 577 -19.15 -74.72 -3.95
CA LEU A 577 -18.55 -73.64 -4.73
C LEU A 577 -18.83 -72.26 -4.10
N LEU A 578 -20.04 -72.05 -3.59
CA LEU A 578 -20.43 -70.84 -2.86
C LEU A 578 -19.71 -70.72 -1.51
N GLN A 579 -19.45 -71.84 -0.80
CA GLN A 579 -18.67 -71.86 0.45
C GLN A 579 -17.17 -71.59 0.21
N GLU A 580 -16.61 -72.10 -0.89
CA GLU A 580 -15.23 -71.76 -1.32
C GLU A 580 -15.11 -70.27 -1.72
N LEU A 581 -16.13 -69.70 -2.39
CA LEU A 581 -16.20 -68.26 -2.70
C LEU A 581 -16.37 -67.37 -1.45
N ARG A 582 -16.98 -67.89 -0.37
CA ARG A 582 -17.06 -67.26 0.97
C ARG A 582 -15.76 -67.36 1.78
N GLY A 583 -14.74 -68.07 1.28
CA GLY A 583 -13.46 -68.28 1.97
C GLY A 583 -13.53 -69.24 3.16
N MET A 584 -14.59 -70.05 3.28
CA MET A 584 -14.82 -70.97 4.41
C MET A 584 -14.40 -72.43 4.11
N GLY A 585 -13.81 -72.71 2.94
CA GLY A 585 -13.43 -74.06 2.53
C GLY A 585 -11.96 -74.18 2.10
N ASN A 586 -11.26 -75.20 2.61
CA ASN A 586 -10.06 -75.70 1.95
C ASN A 586 -10.46 -76.15 0.54
N SER A 587 -9.81 -75.61 -0.50
CA SER A 587 -10.08 -75.74 -1.94
C SER A 587 -10.14 -77.19 -2.47
N LYS A 588 -11.03 -78.04 -1.94
CA LYS A 588 -11.09 -79.46 -2.28
C LYS A 588 -11.53 -79.63 -3.73
N LEU A 589 -12.53 -78.89 -4.19
CA LEU A 589 -13.05 -79.05 -5.56
C LEU A 589 -12.11 -78.42 -6.59
N LEU A 590 -11.67 -77.17 -6.36
CA LEU A 590 -10.71 -76.48 -7.24
C LEU A 590 -9.34 -77.19 -7.29
N SER A 591 -8.80 -77.68 -6.17
CA SER A 591 -7.54 -78.43 -6.17
C SER A 591 -7.65 -79.79 -6.86
N GLN A 592 -8.80 -80.46 -6.78
CA GLN A 592 -9.08 -81.70 -7.51
C GLN A 592 -9.12 -81.44 -9.02
N ILE A 593 -9.78 -80.36 -9.46
CA ILE A 593 -9.87 -79.97 -10.87
C ILE A 593 -8.49 -79.52 -11.41
N PHE A 594 -7.72 -78.74 -10.67
CA PHE A 594 -6.35 -78.36 -11.06
C PHE A 594 -5.38 -79.56 -11.07
N ARG A 595 -5.55 -80.52 -10.17
CA ARG A 595 -4.81 -81.80 -10.22
C ARG A 595 -5.10 -82.56 -11.51
N ILE A 596 -6.35 -82.56 -12.00
CA ILE A 596 -6.72 -83.18 -13.27
C ILE A 596 -6.04 -82.45 -14.46
N LYS A 597 -5.95 -81.11 -14.43
CA LYS A 597 -5.21 -80.32 -15.43
C LYS A 597 -3.70 -80.63 -15.44
N LEU A 598 -3.08 -80.73 -14.27
CA LEU A 598 -1.68 -81.14 -14.12
C LEU A 598 -1.42 -82.57 -14.65
N VAL A 599 -2.36 -83.49 -14.40
CA VAL A 599 -2.32 -84.86 -14.94
C VAL A 599 -2.34 -84.84 -16.47
N TRP A 600 -3.05 -83.89 -17.10
CA TRP A 600 -3.04 -83.74 -18.56
C TRP A 600 -1.74 -83.13 -19.11
N GLU A 601 -1.21 -82.07 -18.51
CA GLU A 601 0.05 -81.43 -18.95
C GLU A 601 1.25 -82.38 -18.86
N SER A 602 1.21 -83.36 -17.94
CA SER A 602 2.23 -84.41 -17.84
C SER A 602 2.20 -85.46 -18.97
N ARG A 603 1.25 -85.38 -19.94
CA ARG A 603 1.19 -86.25 -21.12
C ARG A 603 2.14 -85.81 -22.25
N LYS A 604 3.45 -85.71 -21.99
CA LYS A 604 4.47 -85.84 -23.06
C LYS A 604 5.22 -87.17 -22.90
N LYS A 605 4.76 -88.12 -23.74
CA LYS A 605 5.35 -89.40 -24.18
C LYS A 605 6.16 -90.24 -23.16
N ILE A 606 5.60 -91.42 -22.87
CA ILE A 606 6.24 -92.68 -22.41
C ILE A 606 6.32 -92.93 -20.89
N ALA A 607 6.25 -91.93 -20.00
CA ALA A 607 6.14 -92.18 -18.55
C ALA A 607 4.69 -92.44 -18.03
N ALA A 608 3.70 -92.50 -18.93
CA ALA A 608 2.28 -92.40 -18.58
C ALA A 608 1.64 -93.70 -18.04
N VAL A 609 2.12 -94.89 -18.42
CA VAL A 609 1.46 -96.14 -18.00
C VAL A 609 1.64 -96.39 -16.50
N HIS A 610 2.86 -96.24 -15.99
CA HIS A 610 3.12 -96.42 -14.56
C HIS A 610 2.57 -95.29 -13.68
N LEU A 611 2.49 -94.05 -14.17
CA LEU A 611 1.85 -92.97 -13.42
C LEU A 611 0.33 -93.16 -13.37
N LEU A 612 -0.30 -93.61 -14.46
CA LEU A 612 -1.73 -93.94 -14.51
C LEU A 612 -2.06 -95.16 -13.63
N GLU A 613 -1.22 -96.19 -13.59
CA GLU A 613 -1.40 -97.32 -12.67
C GLU A 613 -1.23 -96.92 -11.20
N ARG A 614 -0.21 -96.10 -10.89
CA ARG A 614 0.04 -95.61 -9.53
C ARG A 614 -1.08 -94.68 -9.06
N LYS A 615 -1.62 -93.85 -9.96
CA LYS A 615 -2.78 -92.98 -9.70
C LYS A 615 -4.12 -93.71 -9.74
N ARG A 616 -4.29 -94.80 -10.49
CA ARG A 616 -5.46 -95.71 -10.43
C ARG A 616 -5.63 -96.24 -9.01
N ASN A 617 -4.53 -96.64 -8.37
CA ASN A 617 -4.54 -97.10 -6.97
C ASN A 617 -4.86 -95.97 -5.98
N GLU A 618 -4.34 -94.75 -6.20
CA GLU A 618 -4.69 -93.58 -5.39
C GLU A 618 -6.16 -93.14 -5.59
N PHE A 619 -6.71 -93.36 -6.79
CA PHE A 619 -8.11 -93.08 -7.12
C PHE A 619 -9.06 -94.15 -6.58
N ILE A 620 -8.64 -95.41 -6.53
CA ILE A 620 -9.33 -96.47 -5.78
C ILE A 620 -9.41 -96.07 -4.31
N PHE A 621 -8.33 -95.56 -3.72
CA PHE A 621 -8.32 -95.04 -2.35
C PHE A 621 -9.24 -93.81 -2.16
N LEU A 622 -9.26 -92.88 -3.12
CA LEU A 622 -10.17 -91.72 -3.11
C LEU A 622 -11.65 -92.10 -3.34
N SER A 623 -11.95 -93.13 -4.12
CA SER A 623 -13.32 -93.64 -4.35
C SER A 623 -13.95 -94.28 -3.10
N GLN A 624 -13.10 -94.71 -2.16
CA GLN A 624 -13.53 -95.26 -0.87
C GLN A 624 -13.77 -94.16 0.18
N ARG A 625 -13.38 -92.90 -0.09
CA ARG A 625 -13.67 -91.77 0.80
C ARG A 625 -15.16 -91.37 0.73
N PRO A 626 -15.84 -91.22 1.87
CA PRO A 626 -17.29 -90.97 1.91
C PRO A 626 -17.69 -89.62 1.29
N ASP A 627 -16.81 -88.61 1.31
CA ASP A 627 -17.02 -87.29 0.72
C ASP A 627 -16.92 -87.26 -0.82
N LEU A 628 -16.36 -88.30 -1.46
CA LEU A 628 -16.24 -88.41 -2.91
C LEU A 628 -17.17 -89.45 -3.54
N LYS A 629 -17.77 -90.34 -2.74
CA LYS A 629 -18.80 -91.30 -3.20
C LYS A 629 -19.96 -90.62 -3.90
N ILE A 630 -20.35 -89.43 -3.44
CA ILE A 630 -21.44 -88.63 -3.99
C ILE A 630 -21.13 -88.20 -5.43
N LEU A 631 -19.90 -87.77 -5.72
CA LEU A 631 -19.47 -87.38 -7.08
C LEU A 631 -19.48 -88.57 -8.06
N PHE A 632 -19.09 -89.76 -7.60
CA PHE A 632 -19.07 -90.97 -8.43
C PHE A 632 -20.46 -91.57 -8.65
N PHE A 633 -21.35 -91.43 -7.68
CA PHE A 633 -22.75 -91.87 -7.79
C PHE A 633 -23.58 -90.93 -8.67
N PHE A 634 -23.33 -89.62 -8.56
CA PHE A 634 -23.92 -88.57 -9.42
C PHE A 634 -23.62 -88.80 -10.91
N LEU A 635 -22.46 -89.37 -11.23
CA LEU A 635 -22.02 -89.66 -12.59
C LEU A 635 -22.48 -91.03 -13.12
N ASP A 636 -23.29 -91.82 -12.40
CA ASP A 636 -23.77 -93.18 -12.77
C ASP A 636 -22.69 -94.12 -13.35
N ILE A 637 -21.56 -94.23 -12.65
CA ILE A 637 -20.42 -95.06 -13.06
C ILE A 637 -20.58 -96.47 -12.50
N LYS A 638 -20.80 -97.46 -13.37
CA LYS A 638 -21.00 -98.88 -12.99
C LYS A 638 -19.69 -99.63 -12.68
N SER A 639 -18.56 -99.21 -13.23
CA SER A 639 -17.23 -99.72 -12.86
C SER A 639 -16.13 -98.67 -13.02
N LEU A 640 -15.12 -98.72 -12.13
CA LEU A 640 -13.97 -97.82 -12.14
C LEU A 640 -13.18 -97.88 -13.46
N ASP A 641 -13.11 -99.05 -14.09
CA ASP A 641 -12.41 -99.23 -15.37
C ASP A 641 -13.18 -98.59 -16.54
N GLU A 642 -14.52 -98.62 -16.52
CA GLU A 642 -15.36 -97.96 -17.54
C GLU A 642 -15.27 -96.43 -17.45
N PHE A 643 -15.24 -95.87 -16.23
CA PHE A 643 -15.01 -94.43 -16.03
C PHE A 643 -13.63 -93.99 -16.48
N TRP A 644 -12.58 -94.76 -16.14
CA TRP A 644 -11.23 -94.43 -16.58
C TRP A 644 -11.07 -94.57 -18.09
N GLN A 645 -11.70 -95.54 -18.75
CA GLN A 645 -11.73 -95.63 -20.22
C GLN A 645 -12.40 -94.40 -20.85
N LYS A 646 -13.55 -93.97 -20.32
CA LYS A 646 -14.31 -92.81 -20.79
C LYS A 646 -13.58 -91.48 -20.54
N CYS A 647 -12.97 -91.31 -19.35
CA CYS A 647 -12.16 -90.15 -19.00
C CYS A 647 -10.79 -90.12 -19.70
N SER A 648 -10.32 -91.24 -20.27
CA SER A 648 -9.07 -91.29 -21.04
C SER A 648 -9.22 -90.78 -22.47
N GLN A 649 -10.46 -90.63 -22.96
CA GLN A 649 -10.75 -90.13 -24.30
C GLN A 649 -10.23 -88.69 -24.45
N GLU A 650 -9.39 -88.49 -25.46
CA GLU A 650 -8.70 -87.22 -25.71
C GLU A 650 -9.68 -86.06 -25.93
N THR A 651 -10.82 -86.32 -26.55
CA THR A 651 -11.89 -85.34 -26.83
C THR A 651 -12.62 -84.87 -25.57
N PHE A 652 -12.93 -85.77 -24.63
CA PHE A 652 -13.52 -85.43 -23.33
C PHE A 652 -12.54 -84.63 -22.49
N LEU A 653 -11.26 -85.04 -22.45
CA LEU A 653 -10.22 -84.31 -21.73
C LEU A 653 -9.96 -82.92 -22.31
N LEU A 654 -9.97 -82.75 -23.64
CA LEU A 654 -9.86 -81.44 -24.29
C LEU A 654 -11.08 -80.55 -24.01
N SER A 655 -12.28 -81.12 -23.95
CA SER A 655 -13.52 -80.40 -23.63
C SER A 655 -13.58 -80.00 -22.16
N LEU A 656 -13.19 -80.90 -21.26
CA LEU A 656 -13.01 -80.64 -19.84
C LEU A 656 -11.91 -79.59 -19.62
N GLN A 657 -10.80 -79.65 -20.35
CA GLN A 657 -9.73 -78.67 -20.27
C GLN A 657 -10.18 -77.30 -20.79
N LYS A 658 -10.93 -77.24 -21.90
CA LYS A 658 -11.54 -76.01 -22.41
C LYS A 658 -12.50 -75.45 -21.36
N PHE A 659 -13.37 -76.27 -20.81
CA PHE A 659 -14.27 -75.90 -19.72
C PHE A 659 -13.52 -75.39 -18.47
N VAL A 660 -12.46 -76.08 -18.01
CA VAL A 660 -11.65 -75.65 -16.86
C VAL A 660 -10.90 -74.34 -17.14
N ASN A 661 -10.32 -74.19 -18.33
CA ASN A 661 -9.58 -73.00 -18.74
C ASN A 661 -10.48 -71.78 -18.98
N THR A 662 -11.69 -71.97 -19.51
CA THR A 662 -12.59 -70.88 -19.92
C THR A 662 -13.60 -70.50 -18.83
N ASN A 663 -14.10 -71.47 -18.05
CA ASN A 663 -15.23 -71.31 -17.14
C ASN A 663 -14.86 -71.40 -15.64
N PHE A 664 -13.82 -72.16 -15.26
CA PHE A 664 -13.40 -72.30 -13.84
C PHE A 664 -12.19 -71.45 -13.44
N SER A 665 -11.37 -71.01 -14.41
CA SER A 665 -10.24 -70.09 -14.17
C SER A 665 -10.66 -68.79 -13.49
N ALA A 666 -11.87 -68.29 -13.77
CA ALA A 666 -12.43 -67.09 -13.16
C ALA A 666 -12.72 -67.25 -11.66
N VAL A 667 -13.21 -68.42 -11.23
CA VAL A 667 -13.47 -68.75 -9.81
C VAL A 667 -12.15 -68.91 -9.05
N GLY A 668 -11.16 -69.59 -9.64
CA GLY A 668 -9.82 -69.69 -9.06
C GLY A 668 -9.12 -68.33 -8.96
N SER A 669 -9.29 -67.47 -9.96
CA SER A 669 -8.77 -66.10 -9.96
C SER A 669 -9.44 -65.22 -8.92
N LEU A 670 -10.75 -65.41 -8.65
CA LEU A 670 -11.46 -64.75 -7.56
C LEU A 670 -10.95 -65.19 -6.19
N SER A 671 -10.82 -66.51 -5.96
CA SER A 671 -10.29 -67.05 -4.71
C SER A 671 -8.85 -66.57 -4.47
N TYR A 672 -8.00 -66.57 -5.50
CA TYR A 672 -6.66 -66.00 -5.43
C TYR A 672 -6.70 -64.50 -5.11
N LEU A 673 -7.59 -63.74 -5.76
CA LEU A 673 -7.73 -62.31 -5.50
C LEU A 673 -8.14 -62.04 -4.05
N VAL A 674 -9.17 -62.70 -3.52
CA VAL A 674 -9.59 -62.57 -2.10
C VAL A 674 -8.43 -62.88 -1.16
N ASN A 675 -7.69 -63.96 -1.42
CA ASN A 675 -6.56 -64.35 -0.58
C ASN A 675 -5.37 -63.40 -0.69
N SER A 676 -5.27 -62.62 -1.79
CA SER A 676 -4.26 -61.58 -1.98
C SER A 676 -4.63 -60.23 -1.36
N LEU A 677 -5.90 -60.03 -1.00
CA LEU A 677 -6.36 -58.84 -0.27
C LEU A 677 -5.84 -58.88 1.17
N ASP A 678 -5.68 -57.70 1.79
CA ASP A 678 -5.36 -57.61 3.20
C ASP A 678 -6.52 -58.10 4.09
N LYS A 679 -6.18 -58.50 5.32
CA LYS A 679 -7.11 -59.16 6.25
C LYS A 679 -8.38 -58.34 6.51
N ASN A 680 -8.28 -57.01 6.59
CA ASN A 680 -9.42 -56.14 6.85
C ASN A 680 -10.35 -56.05 5.64
N THR A 681 -9.78 -55.89 4.43
CA THR A 681 -10.57 -55.90 3.19
C THR A 681 -11.24 -57.26 2.95
N GLN A 682 -10.59 -58.37 3.32
CA GLN A 682 -11.21 -59.71 3.25
C GLN A 682 -12.47 -59.82 4.11
N GLU A 683 -12.48 -59.23 5.30
CA GLU A 683 -13.67 -59.25 6.17
C GLU A 683 -14.82 -58.42 5.59
N ILE A 684 -14.54 -57.28 4.97
CA ILE A 684 -15.53 -56.47 4.24
C ILE A 684 -16.09 -57.26 3.05
N VAL A 685 -15.22 -57.92 2.28
CA VAL A 685 -15.63 -58.80 1.18
C VAL A 685 -16.55 -59.92 1.67
N ARG A 686 -16.22 -60.57 2.80
CA ARG A 686 -17.09 -61.60 3.42
C ARG A 686 -18.44 -61.03 3.83
N PHE A 687 -18.47 -59.86 4.46
CA PHE A 687 -19.70 -59.19 4.84
C PHE A 687 -20.59 -58.89 3.62
N LEU A 688 -20.01 -58.34 2.55
CA LEU A 688 -20.73 -58.07 1.30
C LEU A 688 -21.30 -59.37 0.69
N LEU A 689 -20.51 -60.44 0.69
CA LEU A 689 -20.95 -61.76 0.21
C LEU A 689 -22.10 -62.34 1.04
N GLU A 690 -22.06 -62.23 2.36
CA GLU A 690 -23.14 -62.70 3.21
C GLU A 690 -24.45 -61.97 2.93
N LYS A 691 -24.41 -60.65 2.69
CA LYS A 691 -25.60 -59.88 2.33
C LYS A 691 -26.14 -60.27 0.96
N VAL A 692 -25.29 -60.37 -0.06
CA VAL A 692 -25.67 -60.76 -1.43
C VAL A 692 -26.25 -62.18 -1.47
N PHE A 693 -25.58 -63.17 -0.85
CA PHE A 693 -25.94 -64.58 -1.01
C PHE A 693 -26.99 -65.10 -0.02
N ASN A 694 -27.06 -64.58 1.21
CA ASN A 694 -28.06 -65.06 2.19
C ASN A 694 -29.39 -64.32 2.08
N PHE A 695 -29.39 -63.03 1.68
CA PHE A 695 -30.59 -62.20 1.62
C PHE A 695 -31.06 -61.89 0.20
N GLN A 696 -30.36 -62.39 -0.84
CA GLN A 696 -30.66 -62.15 -2.26
C GLN A 696 -30.73 -60.66 -2.65
N GLU A 697 -30.05 -59.78 -1.91
CA GLU A 697 -30.04 -58.33 -2.17
C GLU A 697 -28.94 -57.98 -3.19
N PHE A 698 -29.14 -58.35 -4.46
CA PHE A 698 -28.17 -58.12 -5.54
C PHE A 698 -27.89 -56.64 -5.83
N ASP A 699 -28.79 -55.72 -5.44
CA ASP A 699 -28.64 -54.27 -5.59
C ASP A 699 -27.36 -53.73 -4.93
N TRP A 700 -26.88 -54.38 -3.85
CA TRP A 700 -25.63 -54.00 -3.19
C TRP A 700 -24.41 -54.11 -4.10
N LEU A 701 -24.40 -55.00 -5.09
CA LEU A 701 -23.27 -55.17 -6.02
C LEU A 701 -23.13 -54.01 -7.01
N GLU A 702 -24.18 -53.26 -7.26
CA GLU A 702 -24.13 -52.08 -8.13
C GLU A 702 -23.65 -50.85 -7.37
N ASP A 703 -24.08 -50.68 -6.12
CA ASP A 703 -23.81 -49.47 -5.32
C ASP A 703 -22.72 -49.64 -4.22
N TYR A 704 -22.07 -50.80 -4.07
CA TYR A 704 -21.12 -51.02 -2.97
C TYR A 704 -19.95 -50.01 -2.84
N PRO A 705 -19.34 -49.45 -3.92
CA PRO A 705 -18.22 -48.51 -3.74
C PRO A 705 -18.71 -47.28 -2.99
N LYS A 706 -19.90 -46.80 -3.39
CA LYS A 706 -20.58 -45.66 -2.80
C LYS A 706 -21.06 -45.97 -1.37
N ILE A 707 -21.56 -47.18 -1.12
CA ILE A 707 -21.98 -47.59 0.24
C ILE A 707 -20.77 -47.62 1.20
N VAL A 708 -19.66 -48.21 0.77
CA VAL A 708 -18.44 -48.33 1.58
C VAL A 708 -17.83 -46.95 1.83
N GLU A 709 -17.69 -46.13 0.79
CA GLU A 709 -17.22 -44.75 0.89
C GLU A 709 -18.08 -43.91 1.83
N GLN A 710 -19.40 -43.93 1.67
CA GLN A 710 -20.30 -43.22 2.58
C GLN A 710 -20.18 -43.75 4.02
N THR A 711 -19.92 -45.04 4.21
CA THR A 711 -19.72 -45.61 5.55
C THR A 711 -18.40 -45.14 6.18
N VAL A 712 -17.32 -45.01 5.39
CA VAL A 712 -16.05 -44.39 5.82
C VAL A 712 -16.31 -42.96 6.30
N TYR A 713 -17.01 -42.18 5.49
CA TYR A 713 -17.34 -40.78 5.78
C TYR A 713 -18.23 -40.63 7.01
N LEU A 714 -19.27 -41.46 7.14
CA LEU A 714 -20.12 -41.55 8.34
C LEU A 714 -19.29 -41.83 9.59
N ASN A 715 -18.36 -42.79 9.54
CA ASN A 715 -17.50 -43.10 10.66
C ASN A 715 -16.58 -41.92 11.02
N TRP A 716 -15.99 -41.26 10.03
CA TRP A 716 -15.15 -40.08 10.27
C TRP A 716 -15.93 -38.94 10.93
N ILE A 717 -17.18 -38.72 10.54
CA ILE A 717 -18.04 -37.69 11.13
C ILE A 717 -18.53 -38.09 12.52
N SER A 718 -18.90 -39.35 12.74
CA SER A 718 -19.24 -39.86 14.07
C SER A 718 -18.07 -39.67 15.05
N LEU A 719 -16.83 -39.97 14.64
CA LEU A 719 -15.63 -39.76 15.45
C LEU A 719 -15.34 -38.28 15.74
N LEU A 720 -15.72 -37.38 14.83
CA LEU A 720 -15.62 -35.94 15.06
C LEU A 720 -16.69 -35.46 16.05
N GLU A 721 -17.92 -35.95 15.93
CA GLU A 721 -19.05 -35.56 16.77
C GLU A 721 -18.98 -36.15 18.18
N GLU A 722 -18.50 -37.39 18.34
CA GLU A 722 -18.31 -38.05 19.65
C GLU A 722 -17.23 -37.37 20.52
N LYS A 723 -16.24 -36.71 19.89
CA LYS A 723 -15.23 -35.92 20.60
C LYS A 723 -15.75 -34.56 21.09
N GLY A 724 -17.05 -34.26 20.92
CA GLY A 724 -17.77 -33.17 21.60
C GLY A 724 -17.58 -31.75 21.03
N ASN A 725 -16.57 -31.51 20.19
CA ASN A 725 -16.21 -30.14 19.80
C ASN A 725 -16.92 -29.61 18.54
N VAL A 726 -17.53 -30.46 17.71
CA VAL A 726 -18.11 -30.03 16.41
C VAL A 726 -19.61 -29.75 16.46
N GLN A 727 -20.35 -30.31 17.45
CA GLN A 727 -21.81 -30.25 17.50
C GLN A 727 -22.40 -28.82 17.61
N HIS A 728 -21.60 -27.86 18.07
CA HIS A 728 -22.02 -26.47 18.27
C HIS A 728 -21.78 -25.55 17.05
N TRP A 729 -21.07 -26.02 16.01
CA TRP A 729 -20.65 -25.20 14.87
C TRP A 729 -21.57 -25.36 13.66
N GLY A 730 -22.70 -24.65 13.68
CA GLY A 730 -23.59 -24.51 12.53
C GLY A 730 -23.74 -23.05 12.10
N PHE A 731 -24.42 -22.81 10.98
CA PHE A 731 -24.59 -21.48 10.39
C PHE A 731 -25.24 -20.48 11.36
N LEU A 732 -26.11 -20.93 12.26
CA LEU A 732 -26.74 -20.08 13.28
C LEU A 732 -25.72 -19.54 14.28
N GLU A 733 -24.79 -20.38 14.76
CA GLU A 733 -23.77 -19.95 15.72
C GLU A 733 -22.70 -19.11 15.02
N LEU A 734 -22.26 -19.51 13.81
CA LEU A 734 -21.34 -18.70 13.01
C LEU A 734 -21.93 -17.30 12.74
N ASN A 735 -23.15 -17.21 12.21
CA ASN A 735 -23.79 -15.92 11.97
C ASN A 735 -24.02 -15.12 13.27
N ARG A 736 -24.28 -15.79 14.40
CA ARG A 736 -24.39 -15.13 15.71
C ARG A 736 -23.05 -14.49 16.11
N ILE A 737 -21.94 -15.23 15.99
CA ILE A 737 -20.60 -14.74 16.32
C ILE A 737 -20.23 -13.54 15.44
N HIS A 738 -20.45 -13.63 14.13
CA HIS A 738 -20.14 -12.53 13.20
C HIS A 738 -20.97 -11.27 13.53
N ARG A 739 -22.28 -11.41 13.80
CA ARG A 739 -23.14 -10.28 14.22
C ARG A 739 -22.69 -9.68 15.55
N GLU A 740 -22.29 -10.52 16.50
CA GLU A 740 -21.76 -10.08 17.79
C GLU A 740 -20.44 -9.31 17.59
N MET A 741 -19.51 -9.82 16.79
CA MET A 741 -18.25 -9.14 16.45
C MET A 741 -18.49 -7.80 15.74
N LYS A 742 -19.43 -7.73 14.80
CA LYS A 742 -19.82 -6.48 14.15
C LYS A 742 -20.31 -5.44 15.16
N THR A 743 -21.22 -5.86 16.05
CA THR A 743 -21.75 -5.00 17.13
C THR A 743 -20.63 -4.53 18.06
N ILE A 744 -19.74 -5.44 18.46
CA ILE A 744 -18.58 -5.12 19.30
C ILE A 744 -17.67 -4.12 18.60
N ASN A 745 -17.35 -4.30 17.32
CA ASN A 745 -16.47 -3.39 16.58
C ASN A 745 -17.06 -1.99 16.44
N GLU A 746 -18.37 -1.88 16.16
CA GLU A 746 -19.08 -0.60 16.13
C GLU A 746 -19.06 0.10 17.50
N GLU A 747 -19.28 -0.65 18.57
CA GLU A 747 -19.25 -0.13 19.93
C GLU A 747 -17.84 0.29 20.36
N LYS A 748 -16.81 -0.53 20.07
CA LYS A 748 -15.39 -0.18 20.28
C LYS A 748 -15.00 1.09 19.54
N LYS A 749 -15.44 1.25 18.28
CA LYS A 749 -15.21 2.46 17.49
C LYS A 749 -15.81 3.69 18.19
N ARG A 750 -17.07 3.60 18.61
CA ARG A 750 -17.77 4.69 19.32
C ARG A 750 -17.09 5.04 20.65
N ILE A 751 -16.78 4.04 21.48
CA ILE A 751 -16.12 4.25 22.77
C ILE A 751 -14.73 4.87 22.58
N THR A 752 -13.97 4.41 21.57
CA THR A 752 -12.67 5.01 21.24
C THR A 752 -12.79 6.51 20.95
N GLN A 753 -13.80 6.91 20.17
CA GLN A 753 -14.04 8.33 19.88
C GLN A 753 -14.36 9.14 21.15
N GLU A 754 -15.12 8.58 22.10
CA GLU A 754 -15.40 9.22 23.38
C GLU A 754 -14.15 9.33 24.27
N ILE A 755 -13.33 8.27 24.37
CA ILE A 755 -12.04 8.30 25.08
C ILE A 755 -11.15 9.42 24.52
N LEU A 756 -11.07 9.55 23.19
CA LEU A 756 -10.27 10.59 22.55
C LEU A 756 -10.77 12.00 22.87
N LYS A 757 -12.08 12.23 22.90
CA LYS A 757 -12.67 13.52 23.31
C LYS A 757 -12.33 13.86 24.76
N VAL A 758 -12.39 12.88 25.65
CA VAL A 758 -11.99 13.05 27.06
C VAL A 758 -10.50 13.37 27.17
N LYS A 759 -9.63 12.66 26.43
CA LYS A 759 -8.19 12.93 26.38
C LYS A 759 -7.88 14.34 25.86
N GLN A 760 -8.57 14.80 24.82
CA GLN A 760 -8.46 16.17 24.34
C GLN A 760 -8.77 17.19 25.45
N GLN A 761 -9.88 16.99 26.18
CA GLN A 761 -10.26 17.87 27.29
C GLN A 761 -9.22 17.89 28.41
N ILE A 762 -8.65 16.72 28.76
CA ILE A 762 -7.58 16.60 29.77
C ILE A 762 -6.34 17.39 29.33
N ASN A 763 -5.90 17.22 28.08
CA ASN A 763 -4.72 17.94 27.57
C ASN A 763 -4.94 19.46 27.58
N HIS A 764 -6.14 19.92 27.26
CA HIS A 764 -6.45 21.36 27.27
C HIS A 764 -6.47 21.96 28.67
N GLN A 765 -6.71 21.18 29.73
CA GLN A 765 -6.63 21.70 31.09
C GLN A 765 -5.23 22.11 31.50
N SER A 766 -4.20 21.48 30.93
CA SER A 766 -2.81 21.90 31.10
C SER A 766 -2.58 23.34 30.62
N LEU A 767 -3.41 23.87 29.71
CA LEU A 767 -3.37 25.29 29.31
C LEU A 767 -3.81 26.21 30.44
N SER A 768 -4.86 25.83 31.19
CA SER A 768 -5.44 26.67 32.24
C SER A 768 -4.54 26.82 33.46
N VAL A 769 -3.69 25.83 33.73
CA VAL A 769 -2.66 25.86 34.79
C VAL A 769 -1.52 26.83 34.42
N ASN A 770 -1.23 27.00 33.13
CA ASN A 770 -0.20 27.90 32.60
C ASN A 770 -0.77 29.28 32.20
N GLY A 771 -1.43 29.96 33.14
CA GLY A 771 -2.12 31.25 32.89
C GLY A 771 -1.24 32.36 32.29
N THR A 772 0.08 32.29 32.44
CA THR A 772 1.05 33.25 31.91
C THR A 772 1.09 33.30 30.39
N LEU A 773 1.03 32.14 29.71
CA LEU A 773 1.13 32.03 28.25
C LEU A 773 -0.11 32.64 27.58
N ILE A 774 -1.29 32.37 28.13
CA ILE A 774 -2.56 32.92 27.66
C ILE A 774 -2.62 34.43 27.87
N GLN A 775 -2.14 34.95 29.01
CA GLN A 775 -2.08 36.39 29.24
C GLN A 775 -1.16 37.11 28.25
N LEU A 776 -0.01 36.51 27.91
CA LEU A 776 0.92 37.05 26.91
C LEU A 776 0.28 37.08 25.51
N VAL A 777 -0.40 36.00 25.11
CA VAL A 777 -1.10 35.92 23.82
C VAL A 777 -2.27 36.92 23.75
N LYS A 778 -3.12 36.99 24.79
CA LYS A 778 -4.26 37.92 24.85
C LYS A 778 -3.84 39.39 24.84
N ARG A 779 -2.73 39.72 25.50
CA ARG A 779 -2.19 41.10 25.55
C ARG A 779 -1.50 41.53 24.25
N LYS A 780 -1.27 40.63 23.29
CA LYS A 780 -0.61 40.88 22.00
C LYS A 780 0.72 41.65 22.13
N ARG A 781 1.46 41.42 23.23
CA ARG A 781 2.74 42.09 23.53
C ARG A 781 3.74 41.02 24.02
N ASN A 782 4.96 41.04 23.47
CA ASN A 782 6.08 40.15 23.84
C ASN A 782 5.74 38.65 23.83
N ILE A 783 5.06 38.16 22.78
CA ILE A 783 4.76 36.74 22.62
C ILE A 783 6.08 35.99 22.32
N PRO A 784 6.48 34.99 23.13
CA PRO A 784 7.68 34.20 22.85
C PRO A 784 7.56 33.42 21.53
N ARG A 785 8.70 33.21 20.85
CA ARG A 785 8.77 32.44 19.60
C ARG A 785 8.18 31.04 19.80
N LEU A 786 7.51 30.51 18.77
CA LEU A 786 6.86 29.20 18.84
C LEU A 786 7.83 28.08 19.25
N ARG A 787 9.10 28.15 18.81
CA ARG A 787 10.18 27.24 19.23
C ARG A 787 10.36 27.19 20.75
N LYS A 788 10.30 28.33 21.44
CA LYS A 788 10.44 28.41 22.91
C LYS A 788 9.20 27.87 23.63
N LEU A 789 8.03 28.01 23.02
CA LEU A 789 6.75 27.57 23.58
C LEU A 789 6.43 26.11 23.26
N LEU A 790 7.06 25.52 22.24
CA LEU A 790 6.77 24.17 21.75
C LEU A 790 6.72 23.13 22.87
N PRO A 791 7.68 23.06 23.83
CA PRO A 791 7.64 22.06 24.90
C PRO A 791 6.37 22.11 25.75
N GLU A 792 5.89 23.32 26.07
CA GLU A 792 4.66 23.53 26.84
C GLU A 792 3.42 23.24 26.00
N LEU A 793 3.42 23.68 24.73
CA LEU A 793 2.31 23.49 23.81
C LEU A 793 2.11 22.01 23.44
N LEU A 794 3.17 21.21 23.39
CA LEU A 794 3.08 19.77 23.06
C LEU A 794 2.31 18.95 24.10
N ASN A 795 2.20 19.43 25.34
CA ASN A 795 1.38 18.75 26.35
C ASN A 795 -0.12 19.04 26.16
N CYS A 796 -0.43 20.20 25.56
CA CYS A 796 -1.80 20.65 25.33
C CYS A 796 -2.31 20.24 23.94
N PHE A 797 -1.41 20.31 22.96
CA PHE A 797 -1.58 20.02 21.55
C PHE A 797 -0.49 19.03 21.13
N PRO A 798 -0.64 17.75 21.45
CA PRO A 798 0.37 16.73 21.17
C PRO A 798 0.53 16.39 19.68
N VAL A 799 -0.42 16.80 18.82
CA VAL A 799 -0.39 16.52 17.38
C VAL A 799 -0.04 17.79 16.63
N TRP A 800 0.96 17.72 15.76
CA TRP A 800 1.35 18.85 14.93
C TRP A 800 1.42 18.44 13.46
N LEU A 801 0.72 19.18 12.60
CA LEU A 801 0.65 18.98 11.16
C LEU A 801 1.40 20.13 10.49
N MET A 802 2.51 19.86 9.82
CA MET A 802 3.42 20.91 9.35
C MET A 802 4.16 20.57 8.06
N THR A 803 4.78 21.57 7.43
CA THR A 803 5.74 21.37 6.33
C THR A 803 7.15 21.14 6.89
N PRO A 804 8.09 20.59 6.09
CA PRO A 804 9.47 20.40 6.51
C PRO A 804 10.15 21.66 7.07
N GLU A 805 9.96 22.79 6.39
CA GLU A 805 10.53 24.10 6.75
C GLU A 805 10.02 24.59 8.11
N VAL A 806 8.72 24.46 8.35
CA VAL A 806 8.10 24.83 9.62
C VAL A 806 8.62 23.94 10.74
N MET A 807 8.74 22.64 10.51
CA MET A 807 9.29 21.72 11.52
C MET A 807 10.71 22.11 11.92
N SER A 808 11.58 22.35 10.94
CA SER A 808 12.94 22.80 11.17
C SER A 808 13.00 24.10 11.98
N SER A 809 12.07 25.01 11.71
CA SER A 809 12.00 26.30 12.39
C SER A 809 11.44 26.21 13.81
N VAL A 810 10.45 25.36 14.06
CA VAL A 810 9.71 25.31 15.34
C VAL A 810 10.34 24.30 16.30
N ALA A 811 10.82 23.15 15.84
CA ALA A 811 11.41 22.11 16.69
C ALA A 811 12.94 22.22 16.78
N GLU A 812 13.48 22.06 17.99
CA GLU A 812 14.93 22.16 18.25
C GLU A 812 15.71 21.04 17.57
N PHE A 813 16.82 21.38 16.90
CA PHE A 813 17.67 20.41 16.23
C PHE A 813 18.39 19.51 17.26
N GLY A 814 18.31 18.19 17.06
CA GLY A 814 18.99 17.22 17.92
C GLY A 814 18.36 16.91 19.27
N ARG A 815 17.20 17.51 19.57
CA ARG A 815 16.41 17.16 20.75
C ARG A 815 15.06 16.60 20.29
N PRO A 816 14.75 15.33 20.59
CA PRO A 816 13.53 14.70 20.09
C PRO A 816 12.34 15.30 20.83
N SER A 817 11.61 16.18 20.13
CA SER A 817 10.41 16.84 20.63
C SER A 817 9.17 15.96 20.50
N PHE A 818 9.22 15.00 19.57
CA PHE A 818 8.12 14.11 19.22
C PHE A 818 8.47 12.64 19.51
N ASP A 819 7.47 11.83 19.85
CA ASP A 819 7.64 10.38 19.96
C ASP A 819 7.54 9.70 18.60
N LEU A 820 6.69 10.23 17.71
CA LEU A 820 6.49 9.74 16.35
C LEU A 820 6.54 10.90 15.34
N LEU A 821 7.37 10.75 14.32
CA LEU A 821 7.40 11.58 13.11
C LEU A 821 6.82 10.79 11.95
N VAL A 822 5.79 11.32 11.30
CA VAL A 822 5.15 10.72 10.13
C VAL A 822 5.41 11.62 8.93
N PHE A 823 6.09 11.11 7.91
CA PHE A 823 6.16 11.74 6.60
C PHE A 823 5.03 11.21 5.74
N ASP A 824 4.05 12.06 5.42
CA ASP A 824 2.96 11.73 4.51
C ASP A 824 3.28 12.22 3.09
N GLU A 825 2.82 11.48 2.07
CA GLU A 825 3.18 11.72 0.67
C GLU A 825 4.70 11.86 0.46
N SER A 826 5.49 11.03 1.16
CA SER A 826 6.97 11.08 1.18
C SER A 826 7.63 10.88 -0.18
N SER A 827 6.91 10.39 -1.19
CA SER A 827 7.36 10.38 -2.59
C SER A 827 7.49 11.79 -3.18
N GLN A 828 6.86 12.79 -2.57
CA GLN A 828 6.90 14.20 -2.97
C GLN A 828 7.86 15.04 -2.09
N ILE A 829 8.44 14.44 -1.04
CA ILE A 829 9.37 15.12 -0.13
C ILE A 829 10.80 14.86 -0.62
N THR A 830 11.59 15.93 -0.77
CA THR A 830 13.00 15.84 -1.17
C THR A 830 13.90 15.43 -0.02
N LEU A 831 15.03 14.78 -0.29
CA LEU A 831 15.98 14.39 0.76
C LEU A 831 16.52 15.56 1.56
N GLU A 832 16.86 16.65 0.87
CA GLU A 832 17.34 17.87 1.48
C GLU A 832 16.30 18.50 2.43
N SER A 833 15.01 18.40 2.14
CA SER A 833 13.98 18.89 3.07
C SER A 833 13.76 17.98 4.29
N SER A 834 14.07 16.68 4.20
CA SER A 834 13.66 15.69 5.20
C SER A 834 14.75 15.23 6.18
N ILE A 835 16.00 15.08 5.72
CA ILE A 835 17.08 14.45 6.52
C ILE A 835 17.28 15.14 7.88
N PRO A 836 17.35 16.47 7.97
CA PRO A 836 17.57 17.13 9.26
C PRO A 836 16.39 16.99 10.23
N LEU A 837 15.22 16.55 9.76
CA LEU A 837 14.04 16.38 10.61
C LEU A 837 14.06 15.06 11.39
N LEU A 838 14.83 14.07 10.93
CA LEU A 838 14.88 12.74 11.50
C LEU A 838 15.29 12.76 12.99
N VAL A 839 16.18 13.68 13.38
CA VAL A 839 16.67 13.83 14.77
C VAL A 839 15.67 14.47 15.74
N ARG A 840 14.47 14.84 15.29
CA ARG A 840 13.46 15.55 16.10
C ARG A 840 12.39 14.64 16.67
N ALA A 841 12.45 13.34 16.38
CA ALA A 841 11.54 12.35 16.92
C ALA A 841 12.26 11.08 17.37
N LYS A 842 11.58 10.24 18.17
CA LYS A 842 12.11 8.92 18.57
C LYS A 842 11.92 7.87 17.48
N LYS A 843 10.74 7.84 16.85
CA LYS A 843 10.39 6.93 15.74
C LYS A 843 9.99 7.72 14.50
N CYS A 844 10.25 7.14 13.33
CA CYS A 844 9.92 7.70 12.03
C CYS A 844 9.07 6.72 11.21
N LEU A 845 8.03 7.25 10.59
CA LEU A 845 7.15 6.53 9.68
C LEU A 845 7.16 7.25 8.33
N ILE A 846 7.57 6.56 7.28
CA ILE A 846 7.68 7.13 5.93
C ILE A 846 6.58 6.51 5.09
N ILE A 847 5.54 7.28 4.79
CA ILE A 847 4.35 6.82 4.06
C ILE A 847 4.30 7.56 2.72
N GLY A 848 4.09 6.84 1.62
CA GLY A 848 4.01 7.46 0.30
C GLY A 848 3.66 6.45 -0.79
N ASP A 849 3.84 6.84 -2.04
CA ASP A 849 3.61 5.96 -3.19
C ASP A 849 4.70 6.19 -4.23
N GLU A 850 5.57 5.19 -4.40
CA GLU A 850 6.74 5.28 -5.30
C GLU A 850 6.33 5.32 -6.78
N LYS A 851 5.12 4.85 -7.10
CA LYS A 851 4.56 4.87 -8.46
C LYS A 851 3.77 6.15 -8.76
N GLN A 852 3.82 7.15 -7.87
CA GLN A 852 3.32 8.51 -8.13
C GLN A 852 4.44 9.46 -8.55
N LEU A 853 4.07 10.70 -8.88
CA LEU A 853 5.02 11.70 -9.32
C LEU A 853 6.08 11.99 -8.24
N PRO A 854 7.37 12.01 -8.62
CA PRO A 854 8.44 12.45 -7.73
C PRO A 854 8.33 13.97 -7.45
N PRO A 855 9.16 14.53 -6.54
CA PRO A 855 9.15 15.96 -6.25
C PRO A 855 9.38 16.78 -7.52
N THR A 856 8.63 17.87 -7.69
CA THR A 856 8.62 18.66 -8.93
C THR A 856 9.77 19.65 -8.97
N ASN A 857 10.62 19.61 -10.00
CA ASN A 857 11.58 20.68 -10.28
C ASN A 857 10.87 21.88 -10.91
N PHE A 858 10.47 22.85 -10.09
CA PHE A 858 9.82 24.09 -10.52
C PHE A 858 10.61 24.83 -11.63
N PHE A 859 11.92 24.60 -11.75
CA PHE A 859 12.79 25.25 -12.74
C PHE A 859 12.88 24.56 -14.11
N LYS A 860 12.69 23.23 -14.21
CA LYS A 860 12.64 22.58 -15.53
C LYS A 860 11.40 23.03 -16.31
N LEU A 861 10.30 23.31 -15.60
CA LEU A 861 9.03 23.81 -16.15
C LEU A 861 9.07 25.27 -16.66
N LEU A 862 10.02 26.09 -16.19
CA LEU A 862 10.21 27.48 -16.63
C LEU A 862 11.18 27.60 -17.82
N LEU A 863 12.02 26.58 -18.04
CA LEU A 863 12.99 26.53 -19.14
C LEU A 863 12.46 25.77 -20.38
N ASP A 864 11.31 25.12 -20.28
CA ASP A 864 10.64 24.39 -21.38
C ASP A 864 10.07 25.33 -22.49
N GLU A 865 10.43 26.63 -22.52
CA GLU A 865 10.10 27.54 -23.64
C GLU A 865 11.17 27.58 -24.75
N ASP A 866 12.41 27.12 -24.50
CA ASP A 866 13.46 27.02 -25.51
C ASP A 866 14.11 25.62 -25.49
N GLU A 867 13.63 24.72 -26.34
CA GLU A 867 14.27 23.42 -26.60
C GLU A 867 15.54 23.64 -27.45
N GLU A 868 16.74 23.55 -26.85
CA GLU A 868 17.95 22.97 -27.50
C GLU A 868 19.23 22.88 -26.64
N LEU A 869 19.32 23.53 -25.46
CA LEU A 869 20.63 23.71 -24.79
C LEU A 869 20.93 22.88 -23.52
N ALA A 870 20.09 21.91 -23.14
CA ALA A 870 20.17 21.29 -21.80
C ALA A 870 20.84 19.90 -21.73
N PHE A 871 21.46 19.41 -22.81
CA PHE A 871 21.98 18.02 -22.87
C PHE A 871 23.49 17.86 -22.71
N GLU A 872 24.29 18.93 -22.66
CA GLU A 872 25.76 18.81 -22.70
C GLU A 872 26.46 18.84 -21.33
N GLU A 873 25.80 19.24 -20.23
CA GLU A 873 26.47 19.41 -18.92
C GLU A 873 26.44 18.17 -18.01
N GLU A 874 25.69 17.11 -18.32
CA GLU A 874 25.51 15.96 -17.40
C GLU A 874 26.54 14.83 -17.58
N GLU A 875 27.39 14.81 -18.61
CA GLU A 875 28.32 13.68 -18.89
C GLU A 875 29.74 13.82 -18.30
N GLU A 876 30.16 14.99 -17.79
CA GLU A 876 31.56 15.19 -17.33
C GLU A 876 31.81 14.86 -15.84
N GLU A 877 30.79 14.72 -15.00
CA GLU A 877 30.98 14.52 -13.54
C GLU A 877 31.17 13.05 -13.09
N GLU A 878 31.07 12.06 -13.97
CA GLU A 878 31.03 10.63 -13.58
C GLU A 878 32.40 9.90 -13.52
N LYS A 879 33.54 10.59 -13.67
CA LYS A 879 34.85 9.91 -13.82
C LYS A 879 35.82 9.90 -12.64
N ILE A 880 35.44 10.35 -11.45
CA ILE A 880 36.34 10.24 -10.28
C ILE A 880 35.54 9.85 -9.04
N ILE A 881 35.49 8.56 -8.69
CA ILE A 881 35.54 8.04 -7.31
C ILE A 881 36.01 6.58 -7.41
N GLY A 882 37.25 6.33 -7.00
CA GLY A 882 37.77 5.00 -6.73
C GLY A 882 37.20 4.42 -5.43
N GLN A 883 37.25 3.09 -5.31
CA GLN A 883 36.79 2.31 -4.16
C GLN A 883 37.16 2.94 -2.81
N THR A 884 36.17 3.37 -2.02
CA THR A 884 36.36 3.80 -0.62
C THR A 884 35.25 3.25 0.28
N VAL A 885 35.60 3.06 1.54
CA VAL A 885 34.87 2.34 2.60
C VAL A 885 33.45 2.90 2.82
N LYS A 886 32.45 2.01 2.88
CA LYS A 886 31.01 2.32 3.02
C LYS A 886 30.61 2.54 4.49
N THR A 887 30.55 3.78 4.96
CA THR A 887 30.11 4.11 6.34
C THR A 887 28.77 4.86 6.44
N ILE A 888 28.27 5.51 5.37
CA ILE A 888 26.92 6.14 5.31
C ILE A 888 26.12 5.71 4.06
N ASN A 889 24.81 5.57 4.23
CA ASN A 889 23.80 5.22 3.24
C ASN A 889 23.35 6.44 2.39
N LEU A 890 24.29 7.11 1.73
CA LEU A 890 24.04 8.22 0.79
C LEU A 890 24.97 8.06 -0.41
N GLN A 891 24.45 7.60 -1.55
CA GLN A 891 25.22 7.42 -2.78
C GLN A 891 25.06 8.60 -3.75
N PRO A 892 25.98 8.80 -4.71
CA PRO A 892 25.86 9.84 -5.74
C PRO A 892 24.52 9.83 -6.49
N ASP A 893 23.96 8.64 -6.77
CA ASP A 893 22.65 8.51 -7.41
C ASP A 893 21.48 9.05 -6.57
N ASP A 894 21.60 8.99 -5.24
CA ASP A 894 20.59 9.54 -4.33
C ASP A 894 20.63 11.08 -4.30
N LEU A 895 21.73 11.67 -4.81
CA LEU A 895 21.90 13.10 -4.96
C LEU A 895 21.39 13.62 -6.31
N ARG A 896 20.72 12.80 -7.13
CA ARG A 896 20.05 13.28 -8.35
C ARG A 896 18.90 14.23 -8.01
N ASN A 897 18.59 15.15 -8.91
CA ASN A 897 17.41 16.01 -8.77
C ASN A 897 16.16 15.13 -8.96
N ASN A 898 15.21 15.18 -8.01
CA ASN A 898 13.97 14.39 -7.91
C ASN A 898 14.03 13.09 -7.07
N PHE A 899 15.14 12.75 -6.44
CA PHE A 899 15.16 11.59 -5.54
C PHE A 899 14.38 11.89 -4.25
N SER A 900 13.36 11.07 -3.97
CA SER A 900 12.43 11.28 -2.85
C SER A 900 12.88 10.60 -1.57
N LEU A 901 12.37 11.07 -0.43
CA LEU A 901 12.54 10.41 0.87
C LEU A 901 12.08 8.95 0.84
N LEU A 902 10.97 8.66 0.16
CA LEU A 902 10.44 7.29 0.07
C LEU A 902 11.41 6.36 -0.67
N ASN A 903 11.93 6.79 -1.82
CA ASN A 903 12.83 5.98 -2.65
C ASN A 903 14.12 5.68 -1.89
N TRP A 904 14.69 6.69 -1.23
CA TRP A 904 15.86 6.56 -0.39
C TRP A 904 15.61 5.61 0.77
N ALA A 905 14.54 5.81 1.52
CA ALA A 905 14.25 4.96 2.67
C ALA A 905 14.01 3.51 2.25
N LYS A 906 13.25 3.24 1.18
CA LYS A 906 13.05 1.89 0.63
C LYS A 906 14.35 1.23 0.18
N LYS A 907 15.33 1.99 -0.31
CA LYS A 907 16.65 1.46 -0.70
C LYS A 907 17.43 0.93 0.50
N TYR A 908 17.32 1.57 1.66
CA TYR A 908 18.19 1.31 2.82
C TYR A 908 17.51 0.59 4.00
N VAL A 909 16.18 0.55 4.08
CA VAL A 909 15.49 -0.24 5.12
C VAL A 909 15.49 -1.74 4.81
N ASN A 910 15.52 -2.55 5.86
CA ASN A 910 15.40 -4.01 5.74
C ASN A 910 14.00 -4.41 5.19
N PRO A 911 13.87 -5.59 4.56
CA PRO A 911 12.59 -6.08 4.06
C PRO A 911 11.48 -6.13 5.13
N ASN A 912 11.83 -6.45 6.38
CA ASN A 912 10.88 -6.47 7.50
C ASN A 912 10.46 -5.08 7.99
N GLN A 913 10.99 -4.00 7.42
CA GLN A 913 10.60 -2.61 7.68
C GLN A 913 9.85 -1.99 6.48
N LYS A 914 9.46 -2.80 5.50
CA LYS A 914 8.66 -2.41 4.35
C LYS A 914 7.28 -3.03 4.48
N GLU A 915 6.26 -2.19 4.56
CA GLU A 915 4.86 -2.61 4.57
C GLU A 915 4.15 -2.04 3.35
N THR A 916 3.07 -2.68 2.92
CA THR A 916 2.24 -2.22 1.79
C THR A 916 0.78 -2.25 2.18
N LEU A 917 0.07 -1.15 1.90
CA LEU A 917 -1.38 -1.11 2.02
C LEU A 917 -2.01 -1.88 0.86
N LEU A 918 -2.88 -2.83 1.18
CA LEU A 918 -3.35 -3.81 0.20
C LEU A 918 -4.75 -3.51 -0.34
N TYR A 919 -5.60 -2.78 0.37
CA TYR A 919 -7.01 -2.64 0.00
C TYR A 919 -7.30 -1.30 -0.69
N HIS A 920 -7.97 -1.34 -1.84
CA HIS A 920 -8.33 -0.14 -2.61
C HIS A 920 -9.81 0.24 -2.43
N TYR A 921 -10.04 1.48 -1.97
CA TYR A 921 -11.36 2.00 -1.62
C TYR A 921 -11.90 3.10 -2.54
N ARG A 922 -11.02 3.74 -3.33
CA ARG A 922 -11.40 4.91 -4.14
C ARG A 922 -12.33 4.54 -5.29
N SER A 923 -11.95 3.53 -6.05
CA SER A 923 -12.68 3.12 -7.24
C SER A 923 -13.93 2.34 -6.84
N LYS A 924 -15.09 2.83 -7.28
CA LYS A 924 -16.37 2.11 -7.20
C LYS A 924 -16.27 0.78 -7.95
N TYR A 925 -15.50 0.75 -9.02
CA TYR A 925 -15.44 -0.35 -9.98
C TYR A 925 -14.01 -0.86 -10.20
N PRO A 926 -13.78 -2.19 -10.19
CA PRO A 926 -12.43 -2.77 -10.37
C PRO A 926 -11.75 -2.34 -11.67
N GLU A 927 -12.52 -2.19 -12.75
CA GLU A 927 -12.00 -1.86 -14.07
C GLU A 927 -11.22 -0.52 -14.07
N LEU A 928 -11.56 0.40 -13.16
CA LEU A 928 -10.89 1.70 -13.05
C LEU A 928 -9.45 1.60 -12.51
N ILE A 929 -9.13 0.56 -11.74
CA ILE A 929 -7.84 0.41 -11.07
C ILE A 929 -7.09 -0.85 -11.51
N ASP A 930 -7.74 -1.87 -12.06
CA ASP A 930 -7.11 -3.17 -12.40
C ASP A 930 -5.89 -3.02 -13.31
N PHE A 931 -5.95 -2.16 -14.33
CA PHE A 931 -4.78 -1.88 -15.16
C PHE A 931 -3.63 -1.30 -14.34
N SER A 932 -3.91 -0.34 -13.47
CA SER A 932 -2.91 0.29 -12.61
C SER A 932 -2.32 -0.72 -11.61
N ASN A 933 -3.19 -1.53 -10.99
CA ASN A 933 -2.81 -2.60 -10.09
C ASN A 933 -1.82 -3.58 -10.75
N GLN A 934 -2.10 -4.02 -11.99
CA GLN A 934 -1.24 -4.95 -12.69
C GLN A 934 0.05 -4.30 -13.22
N ALA A 935 -0.05 -3.13 -13.86
CA ALA A 935 1.09 -2.48 -14.51
C ALA A 935 2.09 -1.88 -13.52
N PHE A 936 1.64 -1.43 -12.33
CA PHE A 936 2.48 -0.67 -11.38
C PHE A 936 2.64 -1.34 -10.02
N TYR A 937 1.67 -2.16 -9.58
CA TYR A 937 1.63 -2.73 -8.24
C TYR A 937 1.65 -4.26 -8.23
N HIS A 938 1.98 -4.91 -9.35
CA HIS A 938 2.12 -6.37 -9.46
C HIS A 938 0.86 -7.17 -9.04
N GLY A 939 -0.33 -6.56 -9.15
CA GLY A 939 -1.59 -7.22 -8.82
C GLY A 939 -1.84 -7.44 -7.33
N VAL A 940 -1.06 -6.81 -6.43
CA VAL A 940 -1.20 -7.02 -4.97
C VAL A 940 -2.41 -6.33 -4.36
N LEU A 941 -3.00 -5.34 -5.05
CA LEU A 941 -4.14 -4.60 -4.52
C LEU A 941 -5.43 -5.41 -4.58
N GLN A 942 -6.16 -5.38 -3.47
CA GLN A 942 -7.47 -5.96 -3.32
C GLN A 942 -8.53 -4.90 -3.60
N VAL A 943 -9.31 -5.13 -4.65
CA VAL A 943 -10.43 -4.28 -5.02
C VAL A 943 -11.71 -5.05 -4.74
N VAL A 944 -12.65 -4.42 -4.05
CA VAL A 944 -13.94 -5.03 -3.76
C VAL A 944 -14.97 -4.51 -4.76
N ARG A 945 -15.69 -5.41 -5.44
CA ARG A 945 -16.75 -5.04 -6.39
C ARG A 945 -18.01 -4.61 -5.65
N ASP A 946 -18.72 -3.62 -6.20
CA ASP A 946 -20.04 -3.19 -5.70
C ASP A 946 -21.15 -4.19 -6.07
N ASN A 947 -22.29 -4.12 -5.40
CA ASN A 947 -23.42 -5.06 -5.51
C ASN A 947 -24.33 -4.84 -6.77
N GLU A 948 -24.02 -3.86 -7.61
CA GLU A 948 -24.80 -3.54 -8.82
C GLU A 948 -24.26 -4.29 -10.07
N ASP A 949 -25.10 -5.08 -10.77
CA ASP A 949 -24.75 -5.63 -12.08
C ASP A 949 -25.04 -4.63 -13.21
N ARG A 950 -24.12 -4.59 -14.17
CA ARG A 950 -23.97 -3.51 -15.14
C ARG A 950 -24.22 -3.98 -16.55
N LYS A 951 -25.47 -4.34 -16.86
CA LYS A 951 -25.86 -4.63 -18.26
C LYS A 951 -25.68 -3.41 -19.19
N ASN A 952 -25.87 -2.16 -18.71
CA ASN A 952 -25.83 -0.95 -19.55
C ASN A 952 -24.84 0.15 -19.14
N TYR A 953 -23.97 -0.10 -18.15
CA TYR A 953 -22.99 0.90 -17.68
C TYR A 953 -21.56 0.43 -17.93
N SER A 954 -20.77 1.23 -18.65
CA SER A 954 -19.32 1.01 -18.78
C SER A 954 -18.55 1.98 -17.87
N PRO A 955 -17.76 1.49 -16.90
CA PRO A 955 -16.92 2.34 -16.05
C PRO A 955 -15.77 2.99 -16.83
N ILE A 956 -15.28 2.34 -17.89
CA ILE A 956 -14.32 2.95 -18.82
C ILE A 956 -14.98 2.98 -20.20
N GLU A 957 -15.02 4.15 -20.81
CA GLU A 957 -15.58 4.35 -22.13
C GLU A 957 -14.56 4.96 -23.06
N PHE A 958 -14.40 4.40 -24.26
CA PHE A 958 -13.51 4.93 -25.27
C PHE A 958 -14.31 5.58 -26.40
N ILE A 959 -13.98 6.82 -26.73
CA ILE A 959 -14.62 7.58 -27.78
C ILE A 959 -13.57 7.93 -28.84
N LYS A 960 -13.63 7.20 -29.95
CA LYS A 960 -12.80 7.48 -31.13
C LYS A 960 -13.39 8.66 -31.90
N ILE A 961 -12.57 9.66 -32.13
CA ILE A 961 -12.89 10.82 -32.97
C ILE A 961 -11.88 10.95 -34.11
N LYS A 962 -12.17 11.80 -35.09
CA LYS A 962 -11.27 12.09 -36.23
C LYS A 962 -10.67 13.50 -36.07
N GLY A 963 -9.85 13.69 -35.05
CA GLY A 963 -9.13 14.96 -34.84
C GLY A 963 -7.85 15.07 -35.67
N LYS A 964 -7.27 16.28 -35.66
CA LYS A 964 -6.02 16.63 -36.34
C LYS A 964 -5.05 17.26 -35.34
N TRP A 965 -3.76 16.99 -35.51
CA TRP A 965 -2.70 17.58 -34.70
C TRP A 965 -2.15 18.84 -35.37
N ILE A 966 -2.51 20.00 -34.83
CA ILE A 966 -2.12 21.33 -35.34
C ILE A 966 -1.57 22.14 -34.16
N ASN A 967 -0.38 22.71 -34.29
CA ASN A 967 0.27 23.53 -33.25
C ASN A 967 0.35 22.85 -31.85
N ASN A 968 0.54 21.53 -31.84
CA ASN A 968 0.53 20.68 -30.64
C ASN A 968 -0.81 20.64 -29.89
N GLN A 969 -1.90 20.83 -30.62
CA GLN A 969 -3.28 20.84 -30.14
C GLN A 969 -4.19 20.02 -31.05
N ASN A 970 -5.35 19.66 -30.51
CA ASN A 970 -6.41 18.97 -31.22
C ASN A 970 -7.75 19.60 -30.84
N ASP A 971 -8.15 20.58 -31.65
CA ASP A 971 -9.36 21.37 -31.42
C ASP A 971 -10.65 20.58 -31.67
N VAL A 972 -10.62 19.57 -32.55
CA VAL A 972 -11.77 18.68 -32.77
C VAL A 972 -12.10 17.92 -31.49
N GLU A 973 -11.09 17.45 -30.77
CA GLU A 973 -11.24 16.79 -29.48
C GLU A 973 -11.76 17.73 -28.39
N ALA A 974 -11.20 18.95 -28.33
CA ALA A 974 -11.64 19.96 -27.39
C ALA A 974 -13.12 20.35 -27.61
N ARG A 975 -13.54 20.52 -28.88
CA ARG A 975 -14.95 20.73 -29.27
C ARG A 975 -15.84 19.60 -28.80
N TYR A 976 -15.46 18.37 -29.10
CA TYR A 976 -16.26 17.21 -28.72
C TYR A 976 -16.46 17.11 -27.20
N ILE A 977 -15.42 17.37 -26.42
CA ILE A 977 -15.51 17.35 -24.95
C ILE A 977 -16.49 18.42 -24.45
N VAL A 978 -16.41 19.64 -24.96
CA VAL A 978 -17.25 20.74 -24.48
C VAL A 978 -18.69 20.60 -25.01
N ASP A 979 -18.84 20.49 -26.33
CA ASP A 979 -20.13 20.65 -27.02
C ASP A 979 -20.97 19.36 -26.97
N GLU A 980 -20.35 18.17 -27.01
CA GLU A 980 -21.07 16.89 -26.99
C GLU A 980 -21.07 16.24 -25.61
N LEU A 981 -19.93 16.18 -24.92
CA LEU A 981 -19.87 15.52 -23.61
C LEU A 981 -20.46 16.40 -22.50
N LEU A 982 -19.96 17.61 -22.30
CA LEU A 982 -20.43 18.46 -21.21
C LEU A 982 -21.84 18.99 -21.48
N GLU A 983 -22.11 19.59 -22.64
CA GLU A 983 -23.40 20.26 -22.87
C GLU A 983 -24.58 19.34 -23.16
N LYS A 984 -24.35 18.14 -23.73
CA LYS A 984 -25.46 17.24 -24.09
C LYS A 984 -25.52 16.03 -23.17
N ARG A 985 -24.42 15.30 -23.05
CA ARG A 985 -24.44 13.98 -22.41
C ARG A 985 -24.38 14.01 -20.89
N LEU A 986 -23.55 14.89 -20.32
CA LEU A 986 -23.35 14.99 -18.88
C LEU A 986 -24.26 16.05 -18.26
N LEU A 987 -25.00 16.80 -19.07
CA LEU A 987 -25.90 17.85 -18.61
C LEU A 987 -26.86 17.35 -17.54
N GLY A 988 -26.87 18.02 -16.39
CA GLY A 988 -27.74 17.67 -15.26
C GLY A 988 -27.14 16.70 -14.24
N THR A 989 -25.94 16.17 -14.47
CA THR A 989 -25.23 15.39 -13.44
C THR A 989 -24.86 16.26 -12.23
N GLU A 990 -24.93 15.69 -11.02
CA GLU A 990 -24.40 16.31 -9.79
C GLU A 990 -22.98 15.81 -9.48
N LYS A 991 -22.46 14.87 -10.29
CA LYS A 991 -21.14 14.27 -10.09
C LYS A 991 -20.02 15.28 -10.35
N SER A 992 -18.94 15.12 -9.60
CA SER A 992 -17.74 15.94 -9.78
C SER A 992 -16.96 15.51 -11.02
N LEU A 993 -16.44 16.49 -11.77
CA LEU A 993 -15.78 16.25 -13.06
C LEU A 993 -14.33 16.71 -13.08
N GLY A 994 -13.48 15.99 -13.82
CA GLY A 994 -12.11 16.39 -14.08
C GLY A 994 -11.71 16.08 -15.52
N ILE A 995 -11.20 17.07 -16.25
CA ILE A 995 -10.60 16.87 -17.57
C ILE A 995 -9.10 16.82 -17.41
N VAL A 996 -8.50 15.71 -17.84
CA VAL A 996 -7.06 15.48 -17.80
C VAL A 996 -6.50 15.49 -19.21
N THR A 997 -5.65 16.46 -19.51
CA THR A 997 -5.01 16.62 -20.82
C THR A 997 -3.60 16.04 -20.81
N PHE A 998 -3.18 15.46 -21.94
CA PHE A 998 -1.86 14.84 -22.04
C PHE A 998 -0.75 15.84 -22.36
N ASN A 999 -1.12 17.08 -22.73
CA ASN A 999 -0.19 18.18 -22.91
C ASN A 999 -0.78 19.53 -22.42
N LYS A 1000 0.07 20.53 -22.18
CA LYS A 1000 -0.29 21.86 -21.66
C LYS A 1000 -1.06 22.72 -22.66
N LYS A 1001 -0.70 22.67 -23.95
CA LYS A 1001 -1.36 23.46 -25.00
C LYS A 1001 -2.82 23.04 -25.22
N GLN A 1002 -3.13 21.75 -25.08
CA GLN A 1002 -4.48 21.19 -25.12
C GLN A 1002 -5.30 21.65 -23.91
N ARG A 1003 -4.67 21.77 -22.72
CA ARG A 1003 -5.30 22.34 -21.53
C ARG A 1003 -5.74 23.77 -21.79
N GLN A 1004 -4.82 24.61 -22.27
CA GLN A 1004 -5.08 26.02 -22.59
C GLN A 1004 -6.21 26.16 -23.62
N LEU A 1005 -6.25 25.27 -24.62
CA LEU A 1005 -7.31 25.26 -25.62
C LEU A 1005 -8.70 24.96 -25.02
N LEU A 1006 -8.80 23.97 -24.13
CA LEU A 1006 -10.03 23.67 -23.41
C LEU A 1006 -10.43 24.81 -22.47
N GLU A 1007 -9.46 25.41 -21.77
CA GLU A 1007 -9.69 26.55 -20.87
C GLU A 1007 -10.23 27.77 -21.62
N SER A 1008 -9.79 28.03 -22.87
CA SER A 1008 -10.24 29.18 -23.67
C SER A 1008 -11.74 29.18 -24.05
N ARG A 1009 -12.49 28.13 -23.72
CA ARG A 1009 -13.93 27.98 -24.02
C ARG A 1009 -14.79 28.42 -22.83
N ASP A 1010 -14.56 29.64 -22.38
CA ASP A 1010 -14.87 30.14 -21.02
C ASP A 1010 -16.32 29.96 -20.55
N GLU A 1011 -17.34 30.30 -21.35
CA GLU A 1011 -18.74 30.36 -20.86
C GLU A 1011 -19.25 29.02 -20.31
N ILE A 1012 -18.95 27.92 -21.00
CA ILE A 1012 -19.39 26.59 -20.59
C ILE A 1012 -18.52 26.09 -19.44
N ILE A 1013 -17.19 26.25 -19.55
CA ILE A 1013 -16.25 25.76 -18.55
C ILE A 1013 -16.47 26.42 -17.18
N GLU A 1014 -16.72 27.72 -17.12
CA GLU A 1014 -16.99 28.44 -15.87
C GLU A 1014 -18.29 27.98 -15.19
N LYS A 1015 -19.32 27.65 -15.97
CA LYS A 1015 -20.56 27.04 -15.45
C LYS A 1015 -20.30 25.69 -14.78
N TRP A 1016 -19.42 24.87 -15.34
CA TRP A 1016 -19.08 23.55 -14.78
C TRP A 1016 -18.11 23.62 -13.60
N LYS A 1017 -17.18 24.58 -13.60
CA LYS A 1017 -16.28 24.84 -12.45
C LYS A 1017 -17.08 25.16 -11.19
N THR A 1018 -18.10 26.01 -11.32
CA THR A 1018 -18.95 26.43 -10.21
C THR A 1018 -19.95 25.35 -9.76
N LYS A 1019 -20.65 24.69 -10.70
CA LYS A 1019 -21.73 23.75 -10.37
C LYS A 1019 -21.24 22.35 -9.95
N ASN A 1020 -20.17 21.85 -10.58
CA ASN A 1020 -19.74 20.45 -10.46
C ASN A 1020 -18.27 20.31 -10.03
N ASN A 1021 -17.65 21.40 -9.56
CA ASN A 1021 -16.26 21.43 -9.15
C ASN A 1021 -15.31 20.90 -10.26
N LEU A 1022 -15.59 21.27 -11.52
CA LEU A 1022 -14.77 20.88 -12.67
C LEU A 1022 -13.33 21.38 -12.51
N PHE A 1023 -12.36 20.50 -12.71
CA PHE A 1023 -10.98 20.92 -13.01
C PHE A 1023 -10.61 20.60 -14.46
N ILE A 1024 -9.66 21.36 -15.01
CA ILE A 1024 -8.96 21.03 -16.25
C ILE A 1024 -7.46 21.10 -15.93
N LYS A 1025 -6.76 19.97 -16.02
CA LYS A 1025 -5.34 19.85 -15.62
C LYS A 1025 -4.58 18.97 -16.58
N ASN A 1026 -3.29 19.23 -16.76
CA ASN A 1026 -2.40 18.32 -17.47
C ASN A 1026 -1.85 17.23 -16.53
N LEU A 1027 -1.17 16.22 -17.09
CA LEU A 1027 -0.61 15.08 -16.34
C LEU A 1027 0.27 15.45 -15.14
N GLU A 1028 0.91 16.62 -15.16
CA GLU A 1028 1.83 17.06 -14.10
C GLU A 1028 1.10 17.74 -12.93
N GLU A 1029 -0.08 18.31 -13.17
CA GLU A 1029 -0.83 19.10 -12.18
C GLU A 1029 -1.97 18.32 -11.51
N VAL A 1030 -2.37 17.17 -12.07
CA VAL A 1030 -3.53 16.38 -11.61
C VAL A 1030 -3.31 15.65 -10.27
N GLN A 1031 -2.08 15.62 -9.76
CA GLN A 1031 -1.74 14.89 -8.55
C GLN A 1031 -2.46 15.43 -7.31
N GLY A 1032 -3.09 14.53 -6.56
CA GLY A 1032 -3.80 14.84 -5.32
C GLY A 1032 -5.28 15.18 -5.53
N ASP A 1033 -5.69 15.48 -6.76
CA ASP A 1033 -7.10 15.64 -7.10
C ASP A 1033 -7.74 14.31 -7.49
N GLU A 1034 -9.02 14.18 -7.23
CA GLU A 1034 -9.85 13.03 -7.61
C GLU A 1034 -11.26 13.52 -7.94
N ARG A 1035 -11.94 12.83 -8.85
CA ARG A 1035 -13.30 13.17 -9.29
C ARG A 1035 -14.11 11.92 -9.55
N ASP A 1036 -15.43 12.08 -9.49
CA ASP A 1036 -16.34 10.97 -9.78
C ASP A 1036 -16.18 10.54 -11.23
N ILE A 1037 -16.09 11.51 -12.14
CA ILE A 1037 -15.89 11.28 -13.57
C ILE A 1037 -14.61 11.98 -14.04
N ILE A 1038 -13.69 11.22 -14.65
CA ILE A 1038 -12.49 11.73 -15.32
C ILE A 1038 -12.65 11.60 -16.83
N ILE A 1039 -12.36 12.68 -17.55
CA ILE A 1039 -12.34 12.72 -19.00
C ILE A 1039 -10.87 12.87 -19.43
N PHE A 1040 -10.33 11.88 -20.15
CA PHE A 1040 -9.03 12.01 -20.78
C PHE A 1040 -9.17 12.68 -22.14
N SER A 1041 -8.49 13.81 -22.31
CA SER A 1041 -8.18 14.36 -23.63
C SER A 1041 -6.77 13.92 -24.01
N ILE A 1042 -6.68 12.86 -24.82
CA ILE A 1042 -5.40 12.35 -25.34
C ILE A 1042 -4.70 13.40 -26.19
N GLY A 1043 -5.44 14.19 -26.97
CA GLY A 1043 -4.93 15.27 -27.81
C GLY A 1043 -4.13 14.79 -29.02
N TYR A 1044 -3.33 13.72 -28.91
CA TYR A 1044 -2.50 13.22 -30.00
C TYR A 1044 -3.32 12.75 -31.20
N ALA A 1045 -2.93 13.18 -32.40
CA ALA A 1045 -3.61 12.88 -33.65
C ALA A 1045 -2.61 12.90 -34.83
N PRO A 1046 -2.97 12.34 -36.00
CA PRO A 1046 -2.22 12.59 -37.23
C PRO A 1046 -2.21 14.08 -37.58
N ASN A 1047 -1.11 14.56 -38.18
CA ASN A 1047 -1.01 15.91 -38.71
C ASN A 1047 -1.85 16.10 -39.99
N GLU A 1048 -1.81 17.28 -40.62
CA GLU A 1048 -2.58 17.56 -41.83
C GLU A 1048 -2.24 16.64 -43.02
N GLU A 1049 -1.03 16.09 -43.06
CA GLU A 1049 -0.54 15.15 -44.07
C GLU A 1049 -0.88 13.67 -43.73
N GLY A 1050 -1.57 13.42 -42.62
CA GLY A 1050 -1.90 12.08 -42.16
C GLY A 1050 -0.72 11.32 -41.51
N ARG A 1051 0.40 11.99 -41.27
CA ARG A 1051 1.57 11.42 -40.57
C ARG A 1051 1.41 11.57 -39.06
N PHE A 1052 1.73 10.52 -38.32
CA PHE A 1052 1.73 10.53 -36.86
C PHE A 1052 3.16 10.69 -36.33
N LEU A 1053 3.39 11.73 -35.52
CA LEU A 1053 4.69 11.96 -34.87
C LEU A 1053 4.74 11.17 -33.55
N HIS A 1054 5.79 10.35 -33.37
CA HIS A 1054 5.95 9.46 -32.20
C HIS A 1054 6.47 10.17 -30.95
N PHE A 1055 5.96 11.37 -30.65
CA PHE A 1055 6.36 12.15 -29.47
C PHE A 1055 5.17 12.42 -28.56
N PHE A 1056 5.15 11.75 -27.39
CA PHE A 1056 4.04 11.79 -26.42
C PHE A 1056 4.30 12.79 -25.28
N GLY A 1057 5.05 13.86 -25.57
CA GLY A 1057 5.34 14.95 -24.65
C GLY A 1057 5.85 14.45 -23.28
N PRO A 1058 5.19 14.81 -22.15
CA PRO A 1058 5.62 14.41 -20.80
C PRO A 1058 5.70 12.89 -20.58
N LEU A 1059 4.98 12.08 -21.35
CA LEU A 1059 5.03 10.61 -21.23
C LEU A 1059 6.28 10.01 -21.86
N SER A 1060 6.88 10.68 -22.84
CA SER A 1060 8.14 10.26 -23.45
C SER A 1060 9.37 10.60 -22.58
N LYS A 1061 9.22 11.45 -21.55
CA LYS A 1061 10.27 11.80 -20.57
C LYS A 1061 10.39 10.72 -19.47
N GLU A 1062 11.50 10.75 -18.71
CA GLU A 1062 11.70 9.87 -17.54
C GLU A 1062 10.59 10.10 -16.49
N GLY A 1063 10.12 9.02 -15.86
CA GLY A 1063 8.97 9.06 -14.95
C GLY A 1063 7.62 9.27 -15.66
N GLY A 1064 7.57 9.12 -16.99
CA GLY A 1064 6.33 9.22 -17.78
C GLY A 1064 5.29 8.16 -17.36
N GLU A 1065 5.75 6.98 -16.95
CA GLU A 1065 4.91 5.92 -16.41
C GLU A 1065 4.18 6.31 -15.11
N ASN A 1066 4.86 7.03 -14.20
CA ASN A 1066 4.23 7.52 -12.97
C ASN A 1066 3.19 8.61 -13.26
N ARG A 1067 3.42 9.47 -14.26
CA ARG A 1067 2.43 10.46 -14.74
C ARG A 1067 1.15 9.77 -15.22
N LEU A 1068 1.30 8.70 -16.00
CA LEU A 1068 0.18 7.90 -16.48
C LEU A 1068 -0.55 7.21 -15.33
N ASN A 1069 0.17 6.55 -14.42
CA ASN A 1069 -0.42 5.90 -13.24
C ASN A 1069 -1.23 6.88 -12.38
N VAL A 1070 -0.66 8.06 -12.15
CA VAL A 1070 -1.35 9.14 -11.45
C VAL A 1070 -2.65 9.47 -12.18
N ALA A 1071 -2.62 9.74 -13.48
CA ALA A 1071 -3.81 10.13 -14.24
C ALA A 1071 -4.92 9.06 -14.20
N ILE A 1072 -4.61 7.80 -14.51
CA ILE A 1072 -5.61 6.72 -14.61
C ILE A 1072 -6.23 6.32 -13.26
N SER A 1073 -5.57 6.64 -12.14
CA SER A 1073 -6.05 6.35 -10.79
C SER A 1073 -6.89 7.46 -10.14
N ARG A 1074 -7.27 8.52 -10.89
CA ARG A 1074 -8.01 9.68 -10.35
C ARG A 1074 -9.53 9.53 -10.32
N ALA A 1075 -10.08 8.60 -11.11
CA ALA A 1075 -11.51 8.42 -11.23
C ALA A 1075 -12.08 7.58 -10.07
N LYS A 1076 -13.24 7.99 -9.53
CA LYS A 1076 -13.99 7.18 -8.55
C LYS A 1076 -15.04 6.29 -9.21
N GLU A 1077 -15.73 6.80 -10.23
CA GLU A 1077 -16.90 6.12 -10.82
C GLU A 1077 -16.78 5.89 -12.34
N LYS A 1078 -16.18 6.82 -13.08
CA LYS A 1078 -16.10 6.70 -14.55
C LYS A 1078 -14.86 7.35 -15.15
N VAL A 1079 -14.30 6.69 -16.18
CA VAL A 1079 -13.34 7.27 -17.12
C VAL A 1079 -13.97 7.35 -18.50
N ILE A 1080 -13.84 8.50 -19.15
CA ILE A 1080 -14.17 8.70 -20.57
C ILE A 1080 -12.88 9.07 -21.29
N VAL A 1081 -12.40 8.18 -22.17
CA VAL A 1081 -11.22 8.41 -23.01
C VAL A 1081 -11.68 9.00 -24.32
N VAL A 1082 -11.33 10.25 -24.62
CA VAL A 1082 -11.53 10.85 -25.94
C VAL A 1082 -10.20 10.83 -26.67
N SER A 1083 -10.15 10.13 -27.81
CA SER A 1083 -8.91 9.92 -28.54
C SER A 1083 -9.13 10.01 -30.05
N SER A 1084 -8.20 10.69 -30.73
CA SER A 1084 -8.11 10.69 -32.19
C SER A 1084 -7.34 9.51 -32.77
N ILE A 1085 -6.74 8.66 -31.92
CA ILE A 1085 -5.91 7.52 -32.30
C ILE A 1085 -6.43 6.21 -31.68
N LEU A 1086 -6.37 5.12 -32.44
CA LEU A 1086 -6.64 3.78 -31.94
C LEU A 1086 -5.37 3.18 -31.35
N PRO A 1087 -5.49 2.24 -30.39
CA PRO A 1087 -4.31 1.65 -29.79
C PRO A 1087 -3.41 0.90 -30.80
N SER A 1088 -4.01 0.28 -31.82
CA SER A 1088 -3.28 -0.39 -32.92
C SER A 1088 -2.49 0.57 -33.80
N GLU A 1089 -2.83 1.86 -33.83
CA GLU A 1089 -2.15 2.91 -34.61
C GLU A 1089 -0.88 3.42 -33.87
N LEU A 1090 -0.69 3.05 -32.60
CA LEU A 1090 0.47 3.44 -31.80
C LEU A 1090 1.68 2.51 -32.05
N ASN A 1091 2.71 3.03 -32.70
CA ASN A 1091 4.03 2.39 -32.76
C ASN A 1091 4.94 2.92 -31.64
N VAL A 1092 5.14 2.10 -30.60
CA VAL A 1092 5.89 2.45 -29.37
C VAL A 1092 7.02 1.47 -29.08
N ALA A 1093 7.31 0.52 -29.99
CA ALA A 1093 8.32 -0.53 -29.77
C ALA A 1093 9.71 0.07 -29.48
N ASN A 1094 10.08 1.12 -30.22
CA ASN A 1094 11.37 1.81 -30.14
C ASN A 1094 11.39 2.97 -29.13
N SER A 1095 10.33 3.16 -28.34
CA SER A 1095 10.32 4.23 -27.31
C SER A 1095 11.37 3.95 -26.23
N LYS A 1096 12.22 4.96 -25.95
CA LYS A 1096 13.29 4.90 -24.93
C LYS A 1096 12.73 4.61 -23.54
N ASN A 1097 11.64 5.29 -23.16
CA ASN A 1097 10.99 5.16 -21.87
C ASN A 1097 9.72 4.30 -21.96
N ILE A 1098 9.28 3.76 -20.82
CA ILE A 1098 8.17 2.79 -20.77
C ILE A 1098 6.78 3.46 -20.83
N GLY A 1099 6.69 4.76 -20.52
CA GLY A 1099 5.45 5.54 -20.50
C GLY A 1099 4.58 5.39 -21.77
N PRO A 1100 5.11 5.59 -22.99
CA PRO A 1100 4.33 5.41 -24.23
C PRO A 1100 3.85 3.97 -24.45
N LYS A 1101 4.65 2.97 -24.01
CA LYS A 1101 4.27 1.55 -24.08
C LYS A 1101 3.05 1.28 -23.19
N LEU A 1102 3.09 1.75 -21.95
CA LEU A 1102 1.96 1.64 -21.01
C LEU A 1102 0.72 2.42 -21.47
N LEU A 1103 0.89 3.57 -22.12
CA LEU A 1103 -0.25 4.30 -22.70
C LEU A 1103 -0.96 3.45 -23.76
N LYS A 1104 -0.21 2.85 -24.70
CA LYS A 1104 -0.79 1.99 -25.73
C LYS A 1104 -1.63 0.87 -25.10
N GLU A 1105 -1.05 0.14 -24.17
CA GLU A 1105 -1.72 -0.96 -23.48
C GLU A 1105 -2.94 -0.49 -22.67
N TYR A 1106 -2.87 0.68 -22.01
CA TYR A 1106 -4.02 1.24 -21.30
C TYR A 1106 -5.16 1.57 -22.27
N LEU A 1107 -4.86 2.10 -23.46
CA LEU A 1107 -5.87 2.36 -24.47
C LEU A 1107 -6.45 1.05 -25.04
N GLU A 1108 -5.64 -0.01 -25.19
CA GLU A 1108 -6.13 -1.36 -25.55
C GLU A 1108 -7.08 -1.91 -24.47
N TYR A 1109 -6.70 -1.75 -23.20
CA TYR A 1109 -7.52 -2.13 -22.05
C TYR A 1109 -8.84 -1.34 -22.04
N ALA A 1110 -8.78 0.00 -22.12
CA ALA A 1110 -9.96 0.87 -22.16
C ALA A 1110 -10.91 0.53 -23.32
N TRP A 1111 -10.35 0.21 -24.49
CA TRP A 1111 -11.13 -0.24 -25.65
C TRP A 1111 -11.84 -1.58 -25.38
N SER A 1112 -11.16 -2.54 -24.75
CA SER A 1112 -11.77 -3.83 -24.37
C SER A 1112 -12.84 -3.72 -23.27
N CYS A 1113 -12.72 -2.73 -22.37
CA CYS A 1113 -13.75 -2.43 -21.37
C CYS A 1113 -15.06 -2.00 -22.01
N GLN A 1114 -15.00 -1.14 -23.04
CA GLN A 1114 -16.18 -0.68 -23.76
C GLN A 1114 -16.90 -1.83 -24.49
N GLY A 1115 -16.14 -2.74 -25.12
CA GLY A 1115 -16.68 -3.92 -25.80
C GLY A 1115 -17.15 -5.04 -24.86
N LYS A 1116 -16.94 -4.90 -23.54
CA LYS A 1116 -17.17 -5.94 -22.53
C LYS A 1116 -16.47 -7.27 -22.84
N ASP A 1117 -15.34 -7.21 -23.53
CA ASP A 1117 -14.54 -8.36 -23.89
C ASP A 1117 -13.65 -8.77 -22.70
N TRP A 1118 -14.27 -9.47 -21.75
CA TRP A 1118 -13.61 -9.89 -20.51
C TRP A 1118 -12.39 -10.79 -20.77
N VAL A 1119 -12.44 -11.64 -21.79
CA VAL A 1119 -11.33 -12.52 -22.15
C VAL A 1119 -10.12 -11.69 -22.57
N LYS A 1120 -10.33 -10.70 -23.44
CA LYS A 1120 -9.27 -9.80 -23.86
C LYS A 1120 -8.76 -8.91 -22.73
N GLN A 1121 -9.63 -8.44 -21.84
CA GLN A 1121 -9.23 -7.73 -20.62
C GLN A 1121 -8.28 -8.59 -19.78
N GLN A 1122 -8.65 -9.86 -19.54
CA GLN A 1122 -7.80 -10.77 -18.78
C GLN A 1122 -6.47 -11.08 -19.48
N GLN A 1123 -6.46 -11.23 -20.80
CA GLN A 1123 -5.22 -11.42 -21.56
C GLN A 1123 -4.26 -10.24 -21.36
N ILE A 1124 -4.75 -9.00 -21.54
CA ILE A 1124 -3.94 -7.79 -21.35
C ILE A 1124 -3.41 -7.69 -19.92
N LEU A 1125 -4.23 -8.04 -18.93
CA LEU A 1125 -3.84 -8.00 -17.51
C LEU A 1125 -2.88 -9.13 -17.11
N ALA A 1126 -3.01 -10.33 -17.70
CA ALA A 1126 -2.24 -11.53 -17.33
C ALA A 1126 -0.82 -11.54 -17.89
N GLU A 1127 -0.56 -10.86 -19.02
CA GLU A 1127 0.77 -10.76 -19.65
C GLU A 1127 1.83 -10.08 -18.75
N LYS A 1128 1.42 -9.46 -17.63
CA LYS A 1128 2.28 -8.64 -16.77
C LYS A 1128 2.60 -9.18 -15.37
N ILE A 1129 2.30 -10.45 -15.08
CA ILE A 1129 2.48 -11.02 -13.73
C ILE A 1129 3.84 -11.72 -13.57
N PRO A 1130 4.80 -11.15 -12.80
CA PRO A 1130 5.72 -11.97 -12.00
C PRO A 1130 4.96 -12.54 -10.79
N MET A 1131 5.15 -13.83 -10.52
CA MET A 1131 4.54 -14.55 -9.41
C MET A 1131 4.98 -13.92 -8.07
N ILE A 1132 4.15 -13.08 -7.45
CA ILE A 1132 4.33 -12.66 -6.05
C ILE A 1132 3.32 -13.43 -5.20
N ILE A 1133 3.88 -14.33 -4.41
CA ILE A 1133 3.22 -15.23 -3.47
C ILE A 1133 2.88 -14.42 -2.22
N ASN A 1134 1.64 -13.94 -2.09
CA ASN A 1134 1.10 -13.52 -0.78
C ASN A 1134 -0.43 -13.48 -0.70
N THR A 1135 -1.10 -13.65 -1.83
CA THR A 1135 -2.36 -14.38 -1.86
C THR A 1135 -2.04 -15.74 -2.42
N SER A 1136 -2.46 -16.76 -1.69
CA SER A 1136 -2.39 -18.16 -2.03
C SER A 1136 -3.18 -18.47 -3.31
N TYR A 1137 -2.68 -17.99 -4.43
CA TYR A 1137 -3.17 -18.26 -5.78
C TYR A 1137 -2.10 -19.15 -6.42
N SER A 1138 -2.26 -20.46 -6.26
CA SER A 1138 -1.52 -21.43 -7.06
C SER A 1138 -2.08 -21.42 -8.47
N LYS A 1139 -1.20 -21.35 -9.47
CA LYS A 1139 -1.52 -21.27 -10.90
C LYS A 1139 -2.15 -22.56 -11.49
N ASP A 1140 -2.50 -23.54 -10.66
CA ASP A 1140 -2.80 -24.90 -11.13
C ASP A 1140 -4.29 -25.23 -11.29
N LYS A 1141 -5.21 -24.32 -11.00
CA LYS A 1141 -6.61 -24.49 -11.42
C LYS A 1141 -6.88 -23.63 -12.65
N LYS A 1142 -7.16 -24.28 -13.78
CA LYS A 1142 -8.00 -23.67 -14.83
C LYS A 1142 -9.22 -23.05 -14.15
N ALA A 1143 -9.84 -22.04 -14.76
CA ALA A 1143 -11.04 -21.37 -14.25
C ALA A 1143 -12.19 -22.36 -13.98
N ASP A 1144 -12.11 -23.09 -12.87
CA ASP A 1144 -13.17 -23.95 -12.37
C ASP A 1144 -14.28 -23.02 -11.90
N LYS A 1145 -15.51 -23.38 -12.24
CA LYS A 1145 -16.71 -22.58 -11.96
C LYS A 1145 -17.02 -22.52 -10.45
N PHE A 1146 -16.41 -23.43 -9.67
CA PHE A 1146 -16.62 -23.66 -8.23
C PHE A 1146 -15.30 -24.07 -7.56
N ASP A 1147 -15.08 -23.67 -6.31
CA ASP A 1147 -13.93 -24.03 -5.49
C ASP A 1147 -14.12 -25.35 -4.73
N SER A 1148 -15.38 -25.73 -4.46
CA SER A 1148 -15.72 -26.99 -3.77
C SER A 1148 -16.96 -27.71 -4.32
N PRO A 1149 -17.08 -29.04 -4.14
CA PRO A 1149 -18.30 -29.78 -4.48
C PRO A 1149 -19.54 -29.32 -3.71
N PHE A 1150 -19.35 -28.76 -2.51
CA PHE A 1150 -20.42 -28.19 -1.71
C PHE A 1150 -21.02 -26.95 -2.37
N GLU A 1151 -20.17 -26.03 -2.81
CA GLU A 1151 -20.56 -24.83 -3.54
C GLU A 1151 -21.33 -25.18 -4.81
N GLU A 1152 -20.86 -26.17 -5.57
CA GLU A 1152 -21.54 -26.64 -6.77
C GLU A 1152 -22.96 -27.16 -6.47
N GLU A 1153 -23.14 -27.93 -5.40
CA GLU A 1153 -24.47 -28.43 -5.04
C GLU A 1153 -25.42 -27.32 -4.58
N VAL A 1154 -24.92 -26.34 -3.81
CA VAL A 1154 -25.72 -25.18 -3.40
C VAL A 1154 -26.19 -24.41 -4.62
N TYR A 1155 -25.30 -24.14 -5.58
CA TYR A 1155 -25.64 -23.50 -6.85
C TYR A 1155 -26.74 -24.27 -7.59
N GLN A 1156 -26.58 -25.59 -7.73
CA GLN A 1156 -27.56 -26.42 -8.45
C GLN A 1156 -28.94 -26.38 -7.80
N GLU A 1157 -29.04 -26.41 -6.48
CA GLU A 1157 -30.33 -26.32 -5.78
C GLU A 1157 -31.00 -24.94 -5.92
N LEU A 1158 -30.24 -23.85 -5.85
CA LEU A 1158 -30.77 -22.51 -6.04
C LEU A 1158 -31.27 -22.28 -7.48
N VAL A 1159 -30.54 -22.78 -8.47
CA VAL A 1159 -30.95 -22.73 -9.89
C VAL A 1159 -32.21 -23.58 -10.13
N LYS A 1160 -32.31 -24.78 -9.53
CA LYS A 1160 -33.53 -25.61 -9.60
C LYS A 1160 -34.76 -24.89 -9.04
N LEU A 1161 -34.57 -24.02 -8.04
CA LEU A 1161 -35.63 -23.21 -7.44
C LEU A 1161 -36.02 -21.98 -8.28
N GLY A 1162 -35.34 -21.76 -9.42
CA GLY A 1162 -35.63 -20.67 -10.35
C GLY A 1162 -34.88 -19.37 -10.05
N PHE A 1163 -33.89 -19.36 -9.16
CA PHE A 1163 -33.06 -18.19 -8.93
C PHE A 1163 -31.96 -18.06 -9.99
N GLU A 1164 -31.68 -16.84 -10.42
CA GLU A 1164 -30.49 -16.52 -11.22
C GLU A 1164 -29.28 -16.41 -10.28
N VAL A 1165 -28.29 -17.30 -10.44
CA VAL A 1165 -27.09 -17.35 -9.59
C VAL A 1165 -25.84 -17.22 -10.45
N GLU A 1166 -24.96 -16.29 -10.07
CA GLU A 1166 -23.62 -16.16 -10.64
C GLU A 1166 -22.60 -16.74 -9.67
N THR A 1167 -21.53 -17.33 -10.20
CA THR A 1167 -20.47 -17.96 -9.39
C THR A 1167 -19.22 -17.11 -9.41
N GLN A 1168 -18.43 -17.17 -8.34
CA GLN A 1168 -17.09 -16.61 -8.29
C GLN A 1168 -17.07 -15.10 -8.60
N VAL A 1169 -18.06 -14.37 -8.07
CA VAL A 1169 -18.30 -12.95 -8.37
C VAL A 1169 -17.31 -12.07 -7.61
N GLY A 1170 -16.46 -11.33 -8.34
CA GLY A 1170 -15.44 -10.47 -7.75
C GLY A 1170 -14.36 -10.03 -8.75
N SER A 1171 -13.21 -9.59 -8.24
CA SER A 1171 -12.02 -9.16 -9.01
C SER A 1171 -10.76 -9.90 -8.55
N PHE A 1172 -9.60 -9.60 -9.13
CA PHE A 1172 -8.33 -10.22 -8.75
C PHE A 1172 -8.10 -10.07 -7.22
N GLY A 1173 -7.94 -11.20 -6.52
CA GLY A 1173 -7.61 -11.24 -5.08
C GLY A 1173 -8.75 -11.54 -4.10
N TYR A 1174 -10.03 -11.49 -4.52
CA TYR A 1174 -11.18 -11.91 -3.72
C TYR A 1174 -12.45 -12.14 -4.57
N ARG A 1175 -13.16 -13.24 -4.32
CA ARG A 1175 -14.39 -13.64 -5.01
C ARG A 1175 -15.41 -14.13 -4.00
N ILE A 1176 -16.67 -13.77 -4.22
CA ILE A 1176 -17.82 -14.35 -3.52
C ILE A 1176 -18.19 -15.64 -4.25
N ASP A 1177 -18.30 -16.74 -3.51
CA ASP A 1177 -18.53 -18.07 -4.09
C ASP A 1177 -19.79 -18.07 -4.98
N LEU A 1178 -20.92 -17.62 -4.44
CA LEU A 1178 -22.20 -17.52 -5.16
C LEU A 1178 -22.89 -16.18 -4.91
N ALA A 1179 -23.51 -15.61 -5.95
CA ALA A 1179 -24.30 -14.39 -5.83
C ALA A 1179 -25.67 -14.57 -6.50
N VAL A 1180 -26.75 -14.37 -5.73
CA VAL A 1180 -28.13 -14.44 -6.21
C VAL A 1180 -28.52 -13.09 -6.79
N ARG A 1181 -29.06 -13.10 -8.00
CA ARG A 1181 -29.41 -11.92 -8.79
C ARG A 1181 -30.92 -11.68 -8.80
N ASN A 1182 -31.31 -10.41 -8.76
CA ASN A 1182 -32.67 -9.99 -9.03
C ASN A 1182 -32.82 -9.60 -10.51
N SER A 1183 -33.71 -10.32 -11.22
CA SER A 1183 -33.95 -10.14 -12.65
C SER A 1183 -34.61 -8.80 -13.00
N GLN A 1184 -35.26 -8.12 -12.05
CA GLN A 1184 -36.00 -6.87 -12.29
C GLN A 1184 -35.10 -5.63 -12.28
N ASN A 1185 -34.11 -5.58 -11.39
CA ASN A 1185 -33.24 -4.42 -11.18
C ASN A 1185 -31.75 -4.69 -11.51
N ASN A 1186 -31.38 -5.93 -11.87
CA ASN A 1186 -30.00 -6.35 -12.08
C ASN A 1186 -29.06 -6.02 -10.90
N SER A 1187 -29.53 -6.07 -9.66
CA SER A 1187 -28.63 -6.06 -8.49
C SER A 1187 -28.42 -7.48 -7.98
N TYR A 1188 -27.30 -7.75 -7.28
CA TYR A 1188 -27.26 -8.94 -6.46
C TYR A 1188 -28.03 -8.69 -5.16
N VAL A 1189 -28.83 -9.68 -4.78
CA VAL A 1189 -29.68 -9.64 -3.59
C VAL A 1189 -28.92 -10.19 -2.40
N LEU A 1190 -28.14 -11.25 -2.64
CA LEU A 1190 -27.49 -12.05 -1.62
C LEU A 1190 -26.20 -12.66 -2.16
N GLY A 1191 -25.07 -12.37 -1.51
CA GLY A 1191 -23.84 -13.13 -1.64
C GLY A 1191 -23.84 -14.30 -0.65
N ILE A 1192 -23.38 -15.46 -1.10
CA ILE A 1192 -23.31 -16.68 -0.31
C ILE A 1192 -21.87 -17.16 -0.34
N GLU A 1193 -21.25 -17.22 0.83
CA GLU A 1193 -19.97 -17.91 1.04
C GLU A 1193 -20.25 -19.31 1.57
N CYS A 1194 -19.76 -20.31 0.83
CA CYS A 1194 -19.76 -21.70 1.22
C CYS A 1194 -18.52 -21.97 2.09
N ASP A 1195 -18.46 -23.12 2.79
CA ASP A 1195 -17.33 -23.45 3.67
C ASP A 1195 -15.97 -23.13 3.03
N GLY A 1196 -15.37 -22.04 3.50
CA GLY A 1196 -14.18 -21.43 2.93
C GLY A 1196 -12.96 -22.26 3.26
N TRP A 1197 -12.65 -23.24 2.42
CA TRP A 1197 -11.53 -24.13 2.66
C TRP A 1197 -10.61 -24.25 1.44
N ALA A 1198 -9.55 -23.45 1.50
CA ALA A 1198 -8.24 -23.76 0.91
C ALA A 1198 -7.07 -22.96 1.50
N TYR A 1199 -7.25 -21.85 2.24
CA TYR A 1199 -6.13 -20.88 2.35
C TYR A 1199 -5.77 -20.27 3.71
N HIS A 1200 -6.52 -20.50 4.78
CA HIS A 1200 -6.25 -19.84 6.07
C HIS A 1200 -5.27 -20.66 6.94
N HIS A 1201 -3.99 -20.29 6.89
CA HIS A 1201 -2.89 -21.01 7.57
C HIS A 1201 -2.57 -20.40 8.96
N ARG A 1202 -3.01 -19.17 9.27
CA ARG A 1202 -2.67 -18.38 10.47
C ARG A 1202 -3.88 -17.79 11.19
N SER A 1203 -3.71 -17.41 12.46
CA SER A 1203 -4.74 -16.71 13.26
C SER A 1203 -5.14 -15.33 12.71
N GLU A 1204 -4.26 -14.71 11.91
CA GLU A 1204 -4.48 -13.44 11.20
C GLU A 1204 -5.51 -13.57 10.07
N ASP A 1205 -5.77 -14.79 9.61
CA ASP A 1205 -6.63 -15.05 8.47
C ASP A 1205 -8.13 -14.94 8.81
N VAL A 1206 -8.52 -15.26 10.04
CA VAL A 1206 -9.91 -15.11 10.53
C VAL A 1206 -10.29 -13.63 10.64
N GLU A 1207 -9.40 -12.80 11.21
CA GLU A 1207 -9.60 -11.35 11.29
C GLU A 1207 -9.67 -10.72 9.88
N ARG A 1208 -8.96 -11.30 8.90
CA ARG A 1208 -9.00 -10.87 7.50
C ARG A 1208 -10.34 -11.19 6.84
N ASP A 1209 -10.89 -12.37 7.07
CA ASP A 1209 -12.17 -12.78 6.47
C ASP A 1209 -13.36 -12.01 7.06
N GLU A 1210 -13.35 -11.80 8.38
CA GLU A 1210 -14.29 -10.91 9.06
C GLU A 1210 -14.25 -9.50 8.47
N TYR A 1211 -13.04 -8.96 8.27
CA TYR A 1211 -12.93 -7.64 7.67
C TYR A 1211 -13.39 -7.61 6.21
N ARG A 1212 -13.06 -8.63 5.41
CA ARG A 1212 -13.52 -8.73 4.00
C ARG A 1212 -15.04 -8.68 3.92
N GLN A 1213 -15.71 -9.46 4.76
CA GLN A 1213 -17.17 -9.44 4.85
C GLN A 1213 -17.68 -8.03 5.21
N ASN A 1214 -17.07 -7.37 6.20
CA ASN A 1214 -17.43 -5.99 6.55
C ASN A 1214 -17.22 -4.99 5.38
N ILE A 1215 -16.16 -5.12 4.57
CA ILE A 1215 -15.99 -4.24 3.39
C ILE A 1215 -17.11 -4.46 2.39
N LEU A 1216 -17.47 -5.72 2.11
CA LEU A 1216 -18.51 -6.05 1.14
C LEU A 1216 -19.87 -5.54 1.61
N GLU A 1217 -20.18 -5.73 2.88
CA GLU A 1217 -21.40 -5.19 3.49
C GLU A 1217 -21.44 -3.66 3.43
N ASN A 1218 -20.31 -2.99 3.65
CA ASN A 1218 -20.20 -1.54 3.46
C ASN A 1218 -20.35 -1.11 1.99
N LYS A 1219 -20.09 -2.00 1.03
CA LYS A 1219 -20.38 -1.83 -0.41
C LYS A 1219 -21.75 -2.38 -0.80
N GLY A 1220 -22.68 -2.50 0.16
CA GLY A 1220 -24.07 -2.83 -0.10
C GLY A 1220 -24.33 -4.32 -0.39
N TRP A 1221 -23.36 -5.21 -0.21
CA TRP A 1221 -23.60 -6.64 -0.27
C TRP A 1221 -24.31 -7.14 0.99
N ASN A 1222 -25.27 -8.03 0.83
CA ASN A 1222 -25.75 -8.86 1.94
C ASN A 1222 -25.05 -10.20 1.82
N ILE A 1223 -24.16 -10.54 2.76
CA ILE A 1223 -23.42 -11.80 2.75
C ILE A 1223 -23.96 -12.74 3.81
N ILE A 1224 -24.18 -13.98 3.42
CA ILE A 1224 -24.43 -15.09 4.33
C ILE A 1224 -23.36 -16.16 4.18
N ARG A 1225 -23.03 -16.81 5.30
CA ARG A 1225 -22.15 -17.99 5.32
C ARG A 1225 -22.98 -19.24 5.56
N ILE A 1226 -22.74 -20.28 4.76
CA ILE A 1226 -23.34 -21.60 4.91
C ILE A 1226 -22.28 -22.67 5.13
N CYS A 1227 -22.56 -23.58 6.06
CA CYS A 1227 -21.67 -24.67 6.43
C CYS A 1227 -22.12 -25.98 5.78
N SER A 1228 -21.19 -26.77 5.26
CA SER A 1228 -21.44 -28.08 4.66
C SER A 1228 -22.11 -29.03 5.65
N ARG A 1229 -21.83 -28.86 6.95
CA ARG A 1229 -22.46 -29.65 8.02
C ARG A 1229 -23.96 -29.44 8.08
N ASP A 1230 -24.43 -28.20 7.94
CA ASP A 1230 -25.87 -27.90 7.94
C ASP A 1230 -26.55 -28.27 6.61
N TRP A 1231 -25.75 -28.66 5.61
CA TRP A 1231 -26.22 -29.22 4.35
C TRP A 1231 -26.30 -30.75 4.37
N TRP A 1232 -25.79 -31.40 5.43
CA TRP A 1232 -25.83 -32.86 5.57
C TRP A 1232 -27.20 -33.37 5.99
N GLY A 1233 -27.71 -34.34 5.23
CA GLY A 1233 -28.99 -35.00 5.47
C GLY A 1233 -30.19 -34.17 4.99
N ASP A 1234 -31.19 -34.85 4.44
CA ASP A 1234 -32.29 -34.22 3.69
C ASP A 1234 -33.04 -33.14 4.47
N ASN A 1235 -33.29 -33.36 5.77
CA ASN A 1235 -33.98 -32.40 6.62
C ASN A 1235 -33.16 -31.11 6.88
N ASN A 1236 -31.85 -31.22 7.08
CA ASN A 1236 -31.00 -30.04 7.31
C ASN A 1236 -30.78 -29.28 6.00
N LYS A 1237 -30.52 -29.98 4.89
CA LYS A 1237 -30.46 -29.39 3.55
C LYS A 1237 -31.71 -28.55 3.26
N LYS A 1238 -32.91 -29.11 3.49
CA LYS A 1238 -34.17 -28.39 3.29
C LYS A 1238 -34.27 -27.15 4.18
N ARG A 1239 -33.91 -27.26 5.45
CA ARG A 1239 -33.89 -26.14 6.40
C ARG A 1239 -32.95 -25.01 5.95
N THR A 1240 -31.76 -25.35 5.46
CA THR A 1240 -30.77 -24.37 4.98
C THR A 1240 -31.27 -23.68 3.72
N ILE A 1241 -31.86 -24.41 2.78
CA ILE A 1241 -32.49 -23.85 1.57
C ILE A 1241 -33.65 -22.89 1.93
N ASP A 1242 -34.54 -23.29 2.85
CA ASP A 1242 -35.66 -22.45 3.26
C ASP A 1242 -35.20 -21.16 3.95
N TRP A 1243 -34.07 -21.21 4.66
CA TRP A 1243 -33.44 -20.01 5.22
C TRP A 1243 -32.85 -19.11 4.14
N ILE A 1244 -32.10 -19.66 3.16
CA ILE A 1244 -31.56 -18.87 2.05
C ILE A 1244 -32.70 -18.15 1.32
N LYS A 1245 -33.82 -18.83 1.06
CA LYS A 1245 -35.02 -18.20 0.46
C LYS A 1245 -35.52 -17.02 1.28
N LYS A 1246 -35.62 -17.18 2.60
CA LYS A 1246 -36.08 -16.11 3.49
C LYS A 1246 -35.14 -14.89 3.48
N GLU A 1247 -33.83 -15.11 3.40
CA GLU A 1247 -32.85 -14.01 3.26
C GLU A 1247 -32.92 -13.36 1.88
N ILE A 1248 -33.16 -14.12 0.81
CA ILE A 1248 -33.42 -13.54 -0.52
C ILE A 1248 -34.70 -12.67 -0.47
N GLU A 1249 -35.80 -13.18 0.07
CA GLU A 1249 -37.07 -12.44 0.20
C GLU A 1249 -36.96 -11.16 1.05
N LYS A 1250 -36.10 -11.15 2.06
CA LYS A 1250 -35.87 -9.98 2.91
C LYS A 1250 -35.10 -8.87 2.20
N ASN A 1251 -34.26 -9.23 1.23
CA ASN A 1251 -33.33 -8.32 0.56
C ASN A 1251 -33.77 -7.98 -0.89
N CYS A 1252 -34.79 -8.66 -1.43
CA CYS A 1252 -35.53 -8.27 -2.62
C CYS A 1252 -36.51 -7.13 -2.30
#